data_AF-A0A7X8XA31-F1
#
_entry.id   AF-A0A7X8XA31-F1
#
_cell.length_a   1.000
_cell.length_b   1.000
_cell.length_c   1.000
_cell.angle_alpha   90.00
_cell.angle_beta   90.00
_cell.angle_gamma   90.00
#
_symmetry.space_group_name_H-M   'P 1'
#
loop_
_entity.id
_entity.type
_entity.pdbx_description
1 polymer ?
#
loop_
_entity_poly.entity_id
_entity_poly.type
_entity_poly.pdbx_seq_one_letter_code
_entity_poly.pdbx_strand_id
1 'polypeptide(L)'
;EKDLLELKKVFADFTFDFEEMARRQLAEHGEDTSKMSDAEKQMHQQTMATTLRERAVLLEQQKRNEIIGTLATQEKRREDAVAARENAEKHLAKLEAEKSDITSKIRELQQNIKTARNKAASMKAAISDTEKQLTLVDADRQTVQARKSEIEAKVDDSQGAEKEKWQQELERVNADYSEINEKFQAAFVKHQQATGVQAKTEIEEQERMAVELTEETASTEADLKRCENAINLAQIDIRIAEADQLAAARYLALAKVYQDNLGKSADLRKAALPELDRERETAMQAATDLCKVRISKFAARNQYLAQRDEYCRKGIQETEAIVQKLNQDIDPIRKEFTDWKNKAVAGLTDFLQKFPSSNKVPDNMSMLGSIYLFDLNEPVKAADILRKLAAEHPKAPATQNALFMLGRAQAENGKVEEAAKSFAKLLEKPGEIALGNLLYVSDVCLEANLPEAAATANREILKRAATPNHPDTPQLTKGIQERAGFALGRSLVALKRYPEAIRTLEKIIEDNERTAYFFDIKFLLAEARANTNPPDWAALEKDLYDILILATSPVVRNRASCSYAEALLHSNDPSKRTGALSNFQLVLLADPKVPENRDYIERALYGCAKIYAAEGKTAEVGEMVRRYREMFSGGKYQAEMNRLNK
;
A
#
# COMPACT_ATOMS: atom_id res chain seq x y z
N GLU A 1 5.79 27.49 -15.96
CA GLU A 1 5.84 28.08 -17.32
C GLU A 1 4.61 28.92 -17.64
N LYS A 2 3.38 28.39 -17.53
CA LYS A 2 2.14 29.18 -17.72
C LYS A 2 2.09 30.44 -16.84
N ASP A 3 2.39 30.31 -15.56
CA ASP A 3 2.41 31.43 -14.61
C ASP A 3 3.45 32.51 -14.99
N LEU A 4 4.58 32.12 -15.60
CA LEU A 4 5.61 33.07 -16.06
C LEU A 4 5.12 33.85 -17.29
N LEU A 5 4.35 33.19 -18.17
CA LEU A 5 3.74 33.84 -19.33
C LEU A 5 2.65 34.84 -18.90
N GLU A 6 1.84 34.49 -17.90
CA GLU A 6 0.86 35.40 -17.31
C GLU A 6 1.55 36.58 -16.62
N LEU A 7 2.61 36.33 -15.85
CA LEU A 7 3.39 37.39 -15.20
C LEU A 7 4.04 38.34 -16.22
N LYS A 8 4.51 37.83 -17.37
CA LYS A 8 5.03 38.66 -18.46
C LYS A 8 3.98 39.64 -18.98
N LYS A 9 2.71 39.21 -19.07
CA LYS A 9 1.59 40.10 -19.45
C LYS A 9 1.36 41.15 -18.36
N VAL A 10 1.30 40.72 -17.10
CA VAL A 10 1.13 41.63 -15.95
C VAL A 10 2.24 42.69 -15.92
N PHE A 11 3.49 42.31 -16.16
CA PHE A 11 4.62 43.24 -16.20
C PHE A 11 4.59 44.18 -17.41
N ALA A 12 4.03 43.74 -18.55
CA ALA A 12 3.83 44.61 -19.70
C ALA A 12 2.81 45.73 -19.44
N ASP A 13 1.87 45.52 -18.51
CA ASP A 13 0.87 46.52 -18.10
C ASP A 13 1.44 47.61 -17.17
N PHE A 14 2.70 47.51 -16.74
CA PHE A 14 3.40 48.58 -16.03
C PHE A 14 3.83 49.67 -17.02
N THR A 15 2.87 50.45 -17.52
CA THR A 15 3.08 51.55 -18.47
C THR A 15 2.26 52.77 -18.08
N PHE A 16 2.75 53.96 -18.44
CA PHE A 16 2.03 55.22 -18.22
C PHE A 16 1.14 55.62 -19.42
N ASP A 17 1.12 54.82 -20.49
CA ASP A 17 0.31 55.08 -21.68
C ASP A 17 -1.10 54.46 -21.55
N PHE A 18 -1.95 55.15 -20.79
CA PHE A 18 -3.34 54.71 -20.54
C PHE A 18 -4.23 54.81 -21.78
N GLU A 19 -3.91 55.72 -22.72
CA GLU A 19 -4.62 55.81 -23.99
C GLU A 19 -4.37 54.58 -24.85
N GLU A 20 -3.11 54.14 -24.96
CA GLU A 20 -2.75 52.93 -25.70
C GLU A 20 -3.33 51.67 -25.04
N MET A 21 -3.35 51.58 -23.71
CA MET A 21 -4.06 50.50 -23.01
C MET A 21 -5.57 50.51 -23.30
N ALA A 22 -6.21 51.68 -23.27
CA ALA A 22 -7.62 51.83 -23.62
C ALA A 22 -7.88 51.42 -25.08
N ARG A 23 -7.00 51.80 -26.02
CA ARG A 23 -7.09 51.41 -27.44
C ARG A 23 -7.05 49.90 -27.60
N ARG A 24 -6.14 49.20 -26.92
CA ARG A 24 -6.03 47.74 -26.98
C ARG A 24 -7.29 47.05 -26.45
N GLN A 25 -7.82 47.48 -25.30
CA GLN A 25 -9.07 46.92 -24.76
C GLN A 25 -10.28 47.16 -25.67
N LEU A 26 -10.37 48.34 -26.31
CA LEU A 26 -11.46 48.65 -27.23
C LEU A 26 -11.33 47.91 -28.56
N ALA A 27 -10.11 47.64 -29.03
CA ALA A 27 -9.85 46.88 -30.25
C ALA A 27 -10.23 45.40 -30.13
N GLU A 28 -10.16 44.81 -28.94
CA GLU A 28 -10.64 43.44 -28.68
C GLU A 28 -12.17 43.28 -28.77
N HIS A 29 -12.92 44.39 -28.77
CA HIS A 29 -14.38 44.45 -28.81
C HIS A 29 -14.94 45.20 -30.03
N GLY A 30 -14.13 45.40 -31.09
CA GLY A 30 -14.49 46.27 -32.21
C GLY A 30 -15.76 45.88 -32.96
N GLU A 31 -16.63 46.86 -33.23
CA GLU A 31 -17.82 46.72 -34.07
C GLU A 31 -17.48 46.88 -35.57
N ASP A 32 -18.17 46.13 -36.43
CA ASP A 32 -18.04 46.20 -37.88
C ASP A 32 -18.65 47.51 -38.42
N THR A 33 -17.79 48.43 -38.84
CA THR A 33 -18.16 49.76 -39.36
C THR A 33 -18.42 49.79 -40.87
N SER A 34 -18.41 48.63 -41.55
CA SER A 34 -18.53 48.52 -43.01
C SER A 34 -19.84 49.05 -43.60
N LYS A 35 -20.88 49.24 -42.77
CA LYS A 35 -22.22 49.71 -43.18
C LYS A 35 -22.52 51.16 -42.80
N MET A 36 -21.58 51.89 -42.18
CA MET A 36 -21.79 53.28 -41.77
C MET A 36 -21.58 54.27 -42.94
N SER A 37 -22.44 55.29 -43.02
CA SER A 37 -22.25 56.47 -43.89
C SER A 37 -21.09 57.36 -43.39
N ASP A 38 -20.60 58.27 -44.22
CA ASP A 38 -19.43 59.09 -43.87
C ASP A 38 -19.69 60.05 -42.69
N ALA A 39 -20.93 60.52 -42.52
CA ALA A 39 -21.34 61.29 -41.34
C ALA A 39 -21.42 60.42 -40.07
N GLU A 40 -21.89 59.18 -40.19
CA GLU A 40 -21.92 58.21 -39.08
C GLU A 40 -20.51 57.77 -38.69
N LYS A 41 -19.59 57.63 -39.65
CA LYS A 41 -18.17 57.37 -39.37
C LYS A 41 -17.51 58.52 -38.61
N GLN A 42 -17.80 59.77 -38.96
CA GLN A 42 -17.23 60.93 -38.28
C GLN A 42 -17.78 61.08 -36.84
N MET A 43 -19.08 60.83 -36.65
CA MET A 43 -19.70 60.79 -35.32
C MET A 43 -19.16 59.61 -34.50
N HIS A 44 -19.04 58.43 -35.09
CA HIS A 44 -18.44 57.25 -34.46
C HIS A 44 -16.99 57.50 -34.05
N GLN A 45 -16.17 58.16 -34.89
CA GLN A 45 -14.80 58.54 -34.54
C GLN A 45 -14.73 59.51 -33.35
N GLN A 46 -15.63 60.50 -33.28
CA GLN A 46 -15.68 61.44 -32.15
C GLN A 46 -16.16 60.75 -30.86
N THR A 47 -17.15 59.86 -30.96
CA THR A 47 -17.61 59.03 -29.84
C THR A 47 -16.48 58.12 -29.37
N MET A 48 -15.82 57.40 -30.27
CA MET A 48 -14.67 56.56 -29.95
C MET A 48 -13.53 57.35 -29.30
N ALA A 49 -13.22 58.56 -29.78
CA ALA A 49 -12.18 59.40 -29.17
C ALA A 49 -12.57 59.86 -27.75
N THR A 50 -13.85 60.12 -27.50
CA THR A 50 -14.37 60.50 -26.17
C THR A 50 -14.35 59.29 -25.23
N THR A 51 -14.87 58.15 -25.69
CA THR A 51 -14.84 56.86 -24.97
C THR A 51 -13.41 56.44 -24.64
N LEU A 52 -12.46 56.68 -25.55
CA LEU A 52 -11.04 56.40 -25.32
C LEU A 52 -10.49 57.18 -24.13
N ARG A 53 -10.74 58.49 -24.08
CA ARG A 53 -10.24 59.38 -23.02
C ARG A 53 -10.86 59.06 -21.67
N GLU A 54 -12.18 58.85 -21.63
CA GLU A 54 -12.89 58.43 -20.41
C GLU A 54 -12.35 57.09 -19.90
N ARG A 55 -12.13 56.14 -20.81
CA ARG A 55 -11.56 54.82 -20.47
C ARG A 55 -10.12 54.93 -19.97
N ALA A 56 -9.29 55.77 -20.56
CA ALA A 56 -7.91 56.00 -20.12
C ALA A 56 -7.86 56.57 -18.69
N VAL A 57 -8.74 57.52 -18.34
CA VAL A 57 -8.84 58.06 -16.98
C VAL A 57 -9.29 56.99 -15.97
N LEU A 58 -10.28 56.18 -16.34
CA LEU A 58 -10.73 55.06 -15.50
C LEU A 58 -9.64 54.01 -15.29
N LEU A 59 -8.87 53.68 -16.34
CA LEU A 59 -7.74 52.75 -16.25
C LEU A 59 -6.63 53.29 -15.35
N GLU A 60 -6.32 54.59 -15.41
CA GLU A 60 -5.36 55.20 -14.50
C GLU A 60 -5.82 55.08 -13.04
N GLN A 61 -7.09 55.37 -12.76
CA GLN A 61 -7.66 55.23 -11.41
C GLN A 61 -7.69 53.76 -10.95
N GLN A 62 -8.03 52.83 -11.85
CA GLN A 62 -7.99 51.40 -11.59
C GLN A 62 -6.58 50.94 -11.24
N LYS A 63 -5.57 51.35 -12.01
CA LYS A 63 -4.15 51.02 -11.74
C LYS A 63 -3.66 51.59 -10.41
N ARG A 64 -4.13 52.78 -9.99
CA ARG A 64 -3.84 53.34 -8.66
C ARG A 64 -4.40 52.48 -7.53
N ASN A 65 -5.55 51.84 -7.71
CA ASN A 65 -6.13 50.94 -6.72
C ASN A 65 -5.45 49.56 -6.74
N GLU A 66 -5.21 49.01 -7.93
CA GLU A 66 -4.52 47.72 -8.12
C GLU A 66 -3.12 47.70 -7.51
N ILE A 67 -2.38 48.81 -7.62
CA ILE A 67 -0.99 48.86 -7.15
C ILE A 67 -0.90 48.79 -5.62
N ILE A 68 -1.87 49.33 -4.89
CA ILE A 68 -1.93 49.23 -3.42
C ILE A 68 -2.06 47.76 -2.99
N GLY A 69 -2.98 47.03 -3.62
CA GLY A 69 -3.15 45.59 -3.38
C GLY A 69 -1.92 44.78 -3.79
N THR A 70 -1.27 45.15 -4.90
CA THR A 70 -0.04 44.50 -5.39
C THR A 70 1.09 44.66 -4.38
N LEU A 71 1.32 45.87 -3.88
CA LEU A 71 2.37 46.16 -2.88
C LEU A 71 2.15 45.36 -1.59
N ALA A 72 0.93 45.39 -1.05
CA ALA A 72 0.60 44.61 0.15
C ALA A 72 0.79 43.10 -0.06
N THR A 73 0.39 42.59 -1.24
CA THR A 73 0.55 41.17 -1.59
C THR A 73 2.02 40.77 -1.70
N GLN A 74 2.86 41.58 -2.36
CA GLN A 74 4.27 41.24 -2.53
C GLN A 74 5.07 41.42 -1.23
N GLU A 75 4.72 42.39 -0.38
CA GLU A 75 5.33 42.53 0.96
C GLU A 75 5.03 41.29 1.81
N LYS A 76 3.76 40.88 1.88
CA LYS A 76 3.36 39.65 2.57
C LYS A 76 4.07 38.43 2.00
N ARG A 77 4.11 38.28 0.67
CA ARG A 77 4.80 37.15 0.02
C ARG A 77 6.29 37.12 0.39
N ARG A 78 6.94 38.28 0.50
CA ARG A 78 8.35 38.38 0.91
C ARG A 78 8.55 37.92 2.35
N GLU A 79 7.65 38.28 3.27
CA GLU A 79 7.65 37.81 4.66
C GLU A 79 7.38 36.31 4.76
N ASP A 80 6.37 35.81 4.05
CA ASP A 80 6.03 34.39 3.98
C ASP A 80 7.21 33.56 3.46
N ALA A 81 7.98 34.08 2.49
CA ALA A 81 9.18 33.43 1.96
C ALA A 81 10.31 33.32 3.00
N VAL A 82 10.49 34.30 3.88
CA VAL A 82 11.46 34.23 4.99
C VAL A 82 11.06 33.11 5.95
N ALA A 83 9.79 33.08 6.37
CA ALA A 83 9.27 32.05 7.25
C ALA A 83 9.37 30.64 6.60
N ALA A 84 9.11 30.54 5.30
CA ALA A 84 9.26 29.29 4.55
C ALA A 84 10.70 28.80 4.55
N ARG A 85 11.69 29.70 4.39
CA ARG A 85 13.11 29.36 4.45
C ARG A 85 13.50 28.82 5.82
N GLU A 86 13.14 29.52 6.89
CA GLU A 86 13.45 29.09 8.27
C GLU A 86 12.86 27.72 8.60
N ASN A 87 11.64 27.45 8.13
CA ASN A 87 11.01 26.14 8.29
C ASN A 87 11.73 25.04 7.50
N ALA A 88 12.17 25.35 6.27
CA ALA A 88 12.93 24.41 5.44
C ALA A 88 14.31 24.12 6.04
N GLU A 89 15.00 25.10 6.61
CA GLU A 89 16.28 24.94 7.32
C GLU A 89 16.13 24.05 8.56
N LYS A 90 15.08 24.27 9.37
CA LYS A 90 14.78 23.39 10.52
C LYS A 90 14.49 21.95 10.08
N HIS A 91 13.75 21.78 8.99
CA HIS A 91 13.47 20.47 8.43
C HIS A 91 14.73 19.78 7.93
N LEU A 92 15.60 20.49 7.22
CA LEU A 92 16.90 20.00 6.75
C LEU A 92 17.77 19.51 7.92
N ALA A 93 17.90 20.31 8.98
CA ALA A 93 18.68 19.93 10.17
C ALA A 93 18.16 18.62 10.82
N LYS A 94 16.83 18.44 10.87
CA LYS A 94 16.22 17.19 11.36
C LYS A 94 16.58 15.99 10.48
N LEU A 95 16.53 16.15 9.15
CA LEU A 95 16.88 15.10 8.20
C LEU A 95 18.37 14.75 8.25
N GLU A 96 19.25 15.73 8.45
CA GLU A 96 20.69 15.47 8.61
C GLU A 96 21.00 14.68 9.88
N ALA A 97 20.31 14.97 10.99
CA ALA A 97 20.38 14.16 12.21
C ALA A 97 19.89 12.73 11.97
N GLU A 98 18.73 12.56 11.31
CA GLU A 98 18.18 11.25 10.96
C GLU A 98 19.14 10.45 10.05
N LYS A 99 19.76 11.10 9.05
CA LYS A 99 20.80 10.47 8.22
C LYS A 99 21.98 9.96 9.05
N SER A 100 22.42 10.72 10.05
CA SER A 100 23.50 10.30 10.95
C SER A 100 23.12 9.06 11.76
N ASP A 101 21.90 9.05 12.32
CA ASP A 101 21.38 7.93 13.12
C ASP A 101 21.26 6.66 12.27
N ILE A 102 20.68 6.76 11.07
CA ILE A 102 20.56 5.66 10.11
C ILE A 102 21.95 5.12 9.75
N THR A 103 22.91 6.01 9.47
CA THR A 103 24.28 5.62 9.13
C THR A 103 24.97 4.88 10.28
N SER A 104 24.75 5.32 11.52
CA SER A 104 25.26 4.62 12.71
C SER A 104 24.65 3.23 12.85
N LYS A 105 23.33 3.12 12.67
CA LYS A 105 22.61 1.83 12.73
C LYS A 105 23.13 0.84 11.68
N ILE A 106 23.38 1.29 10.45
CA ILE A 106 23.96 0.42 9.39
C ILE A 106 25.32 -0.13 9.83
N ARG A 107 26.20 0.68 10.42
CA ARG A 107 27.52 0.21 10.90
C ARG A 107 27.38 -0.82 12.00
N GLU A 108 26.45 -0.61 12.93
CA GLU A 108 26.16 -1.56 14.01
C GLU A 108 25.66 -2.90 13.45
N LEU A 109 24.69 -2.87 12.55
CA LEU A 109 24.16 -4.06 11.89
C LEU A 109 25.27 -4.83 11.15
N GLN A 110 26.12 -4.12 10.38
CA GLN A 110 27.26 -4.73 9.68
C GLN A 110 28.25 -5.41 10.64
N GLN A 111 28.52 -4.79 11.80
CA GLN A 111 29.37 -5.38 12.83
C GLN A 111 28.73 -6.62 13.47
N ASN A 112 27.42 -6.59 13.71
CA ASN A 112 26.67 -7.73 14.25
C ASN A 112 26.63 -8.90 13.27
N ILE A 113 26.42 -8.64 11.97
CA ILE A 113 26.51 -9.65 10.90
C ILE A 113 27.88 -10.30 10.91
N LYS A 114 28.95 -9.51 10.94
CA LYS A 114 30.32 -10.02 10.97
C LYS A 114 30.57 -10.91 12.19
N THR A 115 30.06 -10.50 13.35
CA THR A 115 30.18 -11.25 14.61
C THR A 115 29.46 -12.60 14.52
N ALA A 116 28.21 -12.59 14.04
CA ALA A 116 27.40 -13.79 13.85
C ALA A 116 28.07 -14.79 12.89
N ARG A 117 28.51 -14.31 11.72
CA ARG A 117 29.20 -15.13 10.71
C ARG A 117 30.52 -15.71 11.23
N ASN A 118 31.32 -14.91 11.94
CA ASN A 118 32.58 -15.39 12.51
C ASN A 118 32.35 -16.47 13.57
N LYS A 119 31.31 -16.32 14.41
CA LYS A 119 30.96 -17.33 15.41
C LYS A 119 30.55 -18.65 14.76
N ALA A 120 29.63 -18.60 13.78
CA ALA A 120 29.21 -19.78 13.02
C ALA A 120 30.40 -20.46 12.32
N ALA A 121 31.25 -19.67 11.65
CA ALA A 121 32.43 -20.18 10.95
C ALA A 121 33.45 -20.84 11.91
N SER A 122 33.70 -20.23 13.08
CA SER A 122 34.58 -20.79 14.10
C SER A 122 34.07 -22.13 14.63
N MET A 123 32.76 -22.26 14.86
CA MET A 123 32.16 -23.51 15.31
C MET A 123 32.23 -24.60 14.23
N LYS A 124 31.98 -24.25 12.97
CA LYS A 124 32.14 -25.18 11.83
C LYS A 124 33.59 -25.63 11.66
N ALA A 125 34.55 -24.72 11.82
CA ALA A 125 35.98 -25.07 11.78
C ALA A 125 36.34 -26.04 12.91
N ALA A 126 35.85 -25.83 14.14
CA ALA A 126 36.06 -26.74 15.25
C ALA A 126 35.47 -28.14 14.99
N ILE A 127 34.30 -28.24 14.35
CA ILE A 127 33.72 -29.52 13.92
C ILE A 127 34.68 -30.22 12.95
N SER A 128 35.13 -29.54 11.89
CA SER A 128 36.08 -30.08 10.91
C SER A 128 37.39 -30.54 11.57
N ASP A 129 37.93 -29.76 12.50
CA ASP A 129 39.20 -30.10 13.16
C ASP A 129 39.07 -31.31 14.09
N THR A 130 37.97 -31.40 14.85
CA THR A 130 37.70 -32.59 15.69
C THR A 130 37.44 -33.83 14.85
N GLU A 131 36.78 -33.69 13.70
CA GLU A 131 36.55 -34.80 12.75
C GLU A 131 37.86 -35.33 12.16
N LYS A 132 38.77 -34.43 11.75
CA LYS A 132 40.11 -34.81 11.27
C LYS A 132 40.91 -35.54 12.35
N GLN A 133 40.91 -35.03 13.58
CA GLN A 133 41.60 -35.67 14.71
C GLN A 133 41.02 -37.06 15.01
N LEU A 134 39.69 -37.19 15.04
CA LEU A 134 39.02 -38.47 15.25
C LEU A 134 39.38 -39.48 14.16
N THR A 135 39.40 -39.04 12.89
CA THR A 135 39.75 -39.89 11.74
C THR A 135 41.20 -40.37 11.81
N LEU A 136 42.15 -39.48 12.14
CA LEU A 136 43.57 -39.84 12.29
C LEU A 136 43.78 -40.86 13.41
N VAL A 137 43.20 -40.60 14.59
CA VAL A 137 43.37 -41.49 15.74
C VAL A 137 42.64 -42.83 15.53
N ASP A 138 41.51 -42.85 14.81
CA ASP A 138 40.87 -44.12 14.44
C ASP A 138 41.71 -44.93 13.45
N ALA A 139 42.37 -44.28 12.49
CA ALA A 139 43.29 -44.95 11.57
C ALA A 139 44.50 -45.57 12.32
N ASP A 140 45.09 -44.84 13.27
CA ASP A 140 46.15 -45.37 14.15
C ASP A 140 45.64 -46.55 14.98
N ARG A 141 44.42 -46.43 15.54
CA ARG A 141 43.78 -47.49 16.32
C ARG A 141 43.55 -48.75 15.50
N GLN A 142 43.05 -48.62 14.27
CA GLN A 142 42.86 -49.74 13.34
C GLN A 142 44.19 -50.39 12.96
N THR A 143 45.24 -49.60 12.75
CA THR A 143 46.59 -50.10 12.45
C THR A 143 47.16 -50.93 13.60
N VAL A 144 47.06 -50.44 14.84
CA VAL A 144 47.56 -51.17 16.01
C VAL A 144 46.67 -52.37 16.34
N GLN A 145 45.35 -52.29 16.11
CA GLN A 145 44.46 -53.45 16.22
C GLN A 145 44.82 -54.57 15.24
N ALA A 146 45.14 -54.23 13.98
CA ALA A 146 45.57 -55.22 12.99
C ALA A 146 46.88 -55.89 13.42
N ARG A 147 47.88 -55.10 13.84
CA ARG A 147 49.15 -55.62 14.37
C ARG A 147 48.94 -56.49 15.61
N LYS A 148 48.04 -56.10 16.51
CA LYS A 148 47.65 -56.90 17.68
C LYS A 148 47.14 -58.27 17.26
N SER A 149 46.18 -58.34 16.35
CA SER A 149 45.64 -59.61 15.86
C SER A 149 46.68 -60.48 15.13
N GLU A 150 47.62 -59.88 14.40
CA GLU A 150 48.75 -60.61 13.81
C GLU A 150 49.69 -61.21 14.86
N ILE A 151 49.95 -60.48 15.95
CA ILE A 151 50.83 -60.92 17.04
C ILE A 151 50.13 -61.99 17.89
N GLU A 152 48.82 -61.85 18.14
CA GLU A 152 47.97 -62.87 18.78
C GLU A 152 48.05 -64.20 18.02
N ALA A 153 47.88 -64.18 16.70
CA ALA A 153 48.03 -65.36 15.86
C ALA A 153 49.43 -65.99 15.98
N LYS A 154 50.50 -65.18 16.01
CA LYS A 154 51.87 -65.67 16.21
C LYS A 154 52.09 -66.30 17.59
N VAL A 155 51.48 -65.77 18.64
CA VAL A 155 51.54 -66.36 20.00
C VAL A 155 50.85 -67.73 20.03
N ASP A 156 49.71 -67.86 19.34
CA ASP A 156 48.95 -69.10 19.25
C ASP A 156 49.73 -70.20 18.49
N ASP A 157 50.44 -69.83 17.43
CA ASP A 157 51.21 -70.74 16.58
C ASP A 157 52.61 -71.14 17.14
N SER A 158 53.09 -70.47 18.19
CA SER A 158 54.46 -70.64 18.73
C SER A 158 54.55 -71.57 19.96
N GLN A 159 55.73 -72.14 20.24
CA GLN A 159 56.01 -72.93 21.46
C GLN A 159 57.38 -72.58 22.11
N GLY A 160 57.54 -72.89 23.40
CA GLY A 160 58.81 -72.69 24.13
C GLY A 160 59.26 -71.22 24.20
N ALA A 161 60.57 -70.97 24.05
CA ALA A 161 61.17 -69.63 24.15
C ALA A 161 60.68 -68.64 23.08
N GLU A 162 60.23 -69.13 21.91
CA GLU A 162 59.66 -68.28 20.86
C GLU A 162 58.28 -67.76 21.24
N LYS A 163 57.48 -68.59 21.91
CA LYS A 163 56.19 -68.19 22.47
C LYS A 163 56.34 -67.10 23.53
N GLU A 164 57.29 -67.24 24.46
CA GLU A 164 57.61 -66.20 25.46
C GLU A 164 57.97 -64.86 24.83
N LYS A 165 58.74 -64.87 23.73
CA LYS A 165 59.10 -63.66 23.00
C LYS A 165 57.88 -62.97 22.37
N TRP A 166 57.00 -63.73 21.71
CA TRP A 166 55.76 -63.19 21.15
C TRP A 166 54.78 -62.74 22.24
N GLN A 167 54.77 -63.39 23.41
CA GLN A 167 53.99 -62.97 24.57
C GLN A 167 54.42 -61.58 25.06
N GLN A 168 55.74 -61.33 25.18
CA GLN A 168 56.27 -60.02 25.56
C GLN A 168 55.96 -58.93 24.53
N GLU A 169 56.01 -59.26 23.23
CA GLU A 169 55.62 -58.31 22.17
C GLU A 169 54.10 -58.07 22.18
N LEU A 170 53.29 -59.08 22.47
CA LEU A 170 51.84 -58.94 22.63
C LEU A 170 51.49 -58.02 23.81
N GLU A 171 52.20 -58.12 24.93
CA GLU A 171 52.05 -57.19 26.06
C GLU A 171 52.35 -55.74 25.66
N ARG A 172 53.42 -55.52 24.88
CA ARG A 172 53.75 -54.18 24.35
C ARG A 172 52.67 -53.65 23.42
N VAL A 173 52.24 -54.44 22.44
CA VAL A 173 51.19 -54.03 21.48
C VAL A 173 49.85 -53.82 22.19
N ASN A 174 49.55 -54.56 23.26
CA ASN A 174 48.37 -54.32 24.10
C ASN A 174 48.45 -52.98 24.85
N ALA A 175 49.61 -52.63 25.38
CA ALA A 175 49.82 -51.32 26.01
C ALA A 175 49.66 -50.18 24.99
N ASP A 176 50.28 -50.29 23.82
CA ASP A 176 50.16 -49.32 22.71
C ASP A 176 48.70 -49.16 22.25
N TYR A 177 47.98 -50.29 22.12
CA TYR A 177 46.56 -50.28 21.76
C TYR A 177 45.72 -49.57 22.82
N SER A 178 45.97 -49.84 24.11
CA SER A 178 45.26 -49.18 25.21
C SER A 178 45.45 -47.67 25.17
N GLU A 179 46.68 -47.20 24.98
CA GLU A 179 46.99 -45.77 24.90
C GLU A 179 46.31 -45.09 23.70
N ILE A 180 46.35 -45.72 22.52
CA ILE A 180 45.69 -45.18 21.33
C ILE A 180 44.17 -45.21 21.47
N ASN A 181 43.61 -46.25 22.10
CA ASN A 181 42.18 -46.33 22.34
C ASN A 181 41.70 -45.26 23.33
N GLU A 182 42.48 -44.91 24.36
CA GLU A 182 42.20 -43.76 25.23
C GLU A 182 42.21 -42.44 24.45
N LYS A 183 43.20 -42.23 23.57
CA LYS A 183 43.24 -41.06 22.68
C LYS A 183 42.03 -41.01 21.75
N PHE A 184 41.59 -42.15 21.23
CA PHE A 184 40.39 -42.26 20.39
C PHE A 184 39.14 -41.86 21.18
N GLN A 185 38.94 -42.39 22.39
CA GLN A 185 37.79 -42.02 23.23
C GLN A 185 37.78 -40.53 23.56
N ALA A 186 38.94 -39.94 23.86
CA ALA A 186 39.05 -38.50 24.10
C ALA A 186 38.72 -37.67 22.85
N ALA A 187 39.18 -38.08 21.66
CA ALA A 187 38.83 -37.44 20.40
C ALA A 187 37.34 -37.59 20.06
N PHE A 188 36.76 -38.77 20.32
CA PHE A 188 35.36 -39.07 20.09
C PHE A 188 34.44 -38.21 20.94
N VAL A 189 34.71 -38.07 22.24
CA VAL A 189 33.92 -37.19 23.13
C VAL A 189 34.00 -35.73 22.68
N LYS A 190 35.18 -35.24 22.31
CA LYS A 190 35.35 -33.88 21.77
C LYS A 190 34.55 -33.66 20.48
N HIS A 191 34.60 -34.61 19.56
CA HIS A 191 33.82 -34.54 18.32
C HIS A 191 32.31 -34.61 18.58
N GLN A 192 31.87 -35.47 19.51
CA GLN A 192 30.47 -35.57 19.92
C GLN A 192 29.96 -34.27 20.57
N GLN A 193 30.79 -33.59 21.38
CA GLN A 193 30.46 -32.29 21.94
C GLN A 193 30.36 -31.20 20.84
N ALA A 194 31.29 -31.19 19.90
CA ALA A 194 31.29 -30.23 18.79
C ALA A 194 30.12 -30.44 17.81
N THR A 195 29.65 -31.68 17.65
CA THR A 195 28.56 -32.07 16.74
C THR A 195 27.22 -32.32 17.42
N GLY A 196 27.12 -32.06 18.73
CA GLY A 196 25.91 -32.22 19.51
C GLY A 196 24.76 -31.36 18.99
N VAL A 197 23.52 -31.76 19.29
CA VAL A 197 22.30 -31.05 18.85
C VAL A 197 22.38 -29.56 19.21
N GLN A 198 22.79 -29.24 20.44
CA GLN A 198 22.92 -27.86 20.90
C GLN A 198 23.94 -27.05 20.08
N ALA A 199 25.07 -27.63 19.69
CA ALA A 199 26.08 -26.95 18.89
C ALA A 199 25.59 -26.71 17.45
N LYS A 200 24.87 -27.68 16.87
CA LYS A 200 24.24 -27.53 15.55
C LYS A 200 23.15 -26.46 15.56
N THR A 201 22.28 -26.49 16.57
CA THR A 201 21.24 -25.47 16.74
C THR A 201 21.85 -24.07 16.90
N GLU A 202 22.91 -23.92 17.69
CA GLU A 202 23.59 -22.62 17.84
C GLU A 202 24.20 -22.16 16.50
N ILE A 203 24.81 -23.04 15.71
CA ILE A 203 25.30 -22.69 14.37
C ILE A 203 24.15 -22.20 13.49
N GLU A 204 23.04 -22.94 13.43
CA GLU A 204 21.86 -22.58 12.66
C GLU A 204 21.26 -21.24 13.13
N GLU A 205 21.22 -20.98 14.43
CA GLU A 205 20.77 -19.70 15.00
C GLU A 205 21.68 -18.54 14.60
N GLN A 206 23.01 -18.71 14.67
CA GLN A 206 23.96 -17.68 14.24
C GLN A 206 23.86 -17.40 12.73
N GLU A 207 23.65 -18.43 11.92
CA GLU A 207 23.46 -18.28 10.47
C GLU A 207 22.13 -17.59 10.15
N ARG A 208 21.04 -17.99 10.82
CA ARG A 208 19.74 -17.34 10.68
C ARG A 208 19.80 -15.88 11.09
N MET A 209 20.41 -15.57 12.23
CA MET A 209 20.62 -14.20 12.70
C MET A 209 21.43 -13.38 11.69
N ALA A 210 22.47 -13.95 11.08
CA ALA A 210 23.25 -13.26 10.06
C ALA A 210 22.42 -12.93 8.80
N VAL A 211 21.48 -13.80 8.42
CA VAL A 211 20.55 -13.55 7.30
C VAL A 211 19.56 -12.45 7.67
N GLU A 212 18.87 -12.57 8.82
CA GLU A 212 17.91 -11.57 9.31
C GLU A 212 18.53 -10.17 9.40
N LEU A 213 19.74 -10.06 9.98
CA LEU A 213 20.46 -8.79 10.07
C LEU A 213 20.88 -8.25 8.70
N THR A 214 21.17 -9.12 7.72
CA THR A 214 21.50 -8.71 6.35
C THR A 214 20.28 -8.09 5.67
N GLU A 215 19.09 -8.67 5.87
CA GLU A 215 17.83 -8.12 5.37
C GLU A 215 17.50 -6.77 6.03
N GLU A 216 17.67 -6.67 7.37
CA GLU A 216 17.48 -5.41 8.09
C GLU A 216 18.47 -4.33 7.60
N THR A 217 19.72 -4.71 7.31
CA THR A 217 20.72 -3.79 6.75
C THR A 217 20.28 -3.25 5.40
N ALA A 218 19.81 -4.12 4.50
CA ALA A 218 19.32 -3.73 3.18
C ALA A 218 18.11 -2.78 3.28
N SER A 219 17.16 -3.06 4.19
CA SER A 219 16.03 -2.15 4.46
C SER A 219 16.51 -0.79 4.97
N THR A 220 17.45 -0.79 5.92
CA THR A 220 17.99 0.43 6.52
C THR A 220 18.79 1.27 5.49
N GLU A 221 19.53 0.62 4.57
CA GLU A 221 20.19 1.29 3.45
C GLU A 221 19.19 1.92 2.45
N ALA A 222 18.03 1.30 2.25
CA ALA A 222 16.96 1.90 1.45
C ALA A 222 16.37 3.15 2.14
N ASP A 223 16.23 3.14 3.47
CA ASP A 223 15.82 4.30 4.25
C ASP A 223 16.86 5.43 4.21
N LEU A 224 18.16 5.09 4.24
CA LEU A 224 19.24 6.06 4.05
C LEU A 224 19.08 6.80 2.71
N LYS A 225 18.86 6.08 1.61
CA LYS A 225 18.66 6.68 0.28
C LYS A 225 17.41 7.57 0.22
N ARG A 226 16.33 7.20 0.92
CA ARG A 226 15.12 8.04 1.04
C ARG A 226 15.44 9.34 1.77
N CYS A 227 16.16 9.24 2.89
CA CYS A 227 16.57 10.39 3.69
C CYS A 227 17.49 11.33 2.89
N GLU A 228 18.46 10.80 2.13
CA GLU A 228 19.34 11.59 1.28
C GLU A 228 18.58 12.36 0.19
N ASN A 229 17.58 11.73 -0.43
CA ASN A 229 16.71 12.43 -1.37
C ASN A 229 15.86 13.51 -0.68
N ALA A 230 15.35 13.25 0.52
CA ALA A 230 14.60 14.24 1.31
C ALA A 230 15.48 15.45 1.65
N ILE A 231 16.75 15.23 2.03
CA ILE A 231 17.75 16.28 2.26
C ILE A 231 17.94 17.13 1.00
N ASN A 232 18.15 16.50 -0.16
CA ASN A 232 18.30 17.20 -1.43
C ASN A 232 17.05 18.06 -1.77
N LEU A 233 15.85 17.53 -1.55
CA LEU A 233 14.61 18.28 -1.76
C LEU A 233 14.46 19.45 -0.77
N ALA A 234 14.84 19.28 0.49
CA ALA A 234 14.83 20.35 1.49
C ALA A 234 15.83 21.48 1.15
N GLN A 235 17.02 21.13 0.65
CA GLN A 235 17.99 22.11 0.14
C GLN A 235 17.44 22.89 -1.06
N ILE A 236 16.70 22.23 -1.95
CA ILE A 236 16.02 22.91 -3.06
C ILE A 236 14.90 23.81 -2.53
N ASP A 237 14.16 23.41 -1.50
CA ASP A 237 13.11 24.24 -0.89
C ASP A 237 13.65 25.53 -0.26
N ILE A 238 14.82 25.47 0.39
CA ILE A 238 15.54 26.66 0.85
C ILE A 238 15.82 27.60 -0.32
N ARG A 239 16.38 27.07 -1.42
CA ARG A 239 16.66 27.86 -2.64
C ARG A 239 15.40 28.42 -3.28
N ILE A 240 14.27 27.70 -3.23
CA ILE A 240 12.97 28.21 -3.71
C ILE A 240 12.54 29.38 -2.85
N ALA A 241 12.62 29.27 -1.52
CA ALA A 241 12.23 30.34 -0.61
C ALA A 241 13.09 31.60 -0.82
N GLU A 242 14.41 31.45 -0.98
CA GLU A 242 15.33 32.56 -1.31
C GLU A 242 14.99 33.22 -2.66
N ALA A 243 14.74 32.41 -3.69
CA ALA A 243 14.36 32.92 -5.01
C ALA A 243 12.98 33.58 -4.99
N ASP A 244 12.04 33.08 -4.17
CA ASP A 244 10.70 33.65 -4.02
C ASP A 244 10.75 35.00 -3.29
N GLN A 245 11.56 35.09 -2.23
CA GLN A 245 11.83 36.33 -1.52
C GLN A 245 12.45 37.38 -2.45
N LEU A 246 13.44 36.99 -3.27
CA LEU A 246 14.06 37.88 -4.25
C LEU A 246 13.07 38.32 -5.34
N ALA A 247 12.27 37.39 -5.88
CA ALA A 247 11.26 37.71 -6.89
C ALA A 247 10.19 38.65 -6.35
N ALA A 248 9.72 38.43 -5.12
CA ALA A 248 8.77 39.32 -4.45
C ALA A 248 9.39 40.71 -4.21
N ALA A 249 10.65 40.79 -3.77
CA ALA A 249 11.36 42.05 -3.57
C ALA A 249 11.54 42.86 -4.87
N ARG A 250 11.87 42.18 -5.99
CA ARG A 250 12.00 42.85 -7.30
C ARG A 250 10.66 43.31 -7.86
N TYR A 251 9.60 42.51 -7.68
CA TYR A 251 8.25 42.95 -8.04
C TYR A 251 7.81 44.15 -7.17
N LEU A 252 8.09 44.12 -5.88
CA LEU A 252 7.81 45.25 -4.99
C LEU A 252 8.55 46.53 -5.45
N ALA A 253 9.82 46.43 -5.86
CA ALA A 253 10.58 47.56 -6.39
C ALA A 253 9.94 48.14 -7.66
N LEU A 254 9.61 47.29 -8.64
CA LEU A 254 8.86 47.69 -9.84
C LEU A 254 7.54 48.39 -9.49
N ALA A 255 6.79 47.83 -8.54
CA ALA A 255 5.51 48.36 -8.12
C ALA A 255 5.63 49.73 -7.43
N LYS A 256 6.68 49.95 -6.63
CA LYS A 256 6.96 51.24 -5.98
C LYS A 256 7.33 52.32 -7.01
N VAL A 257 8.25 52.04 -7.93
CA VAL A 257 8.62 52.97 -9.01
C VAL A 257 7.39 53.36 -9.82
N TYR A 258 6.52 52.41 -10.12
CA TYR A 258 5.27 52.68 -10.82
C TYR A 258 4.31 53.56 -10.00
N GLN A 259 4.05 53.22 -8.73
CA GLN A 259 3.17 53.97 -7.83
C GLN A 259 3.64 55.42 -7.65
N ASP A 260 4.94 55.63 -7.39
CA ASP A 260 5.52 56.94 -7.11
C ASP A 260 5.38 57.91 -8.29
N ASN A 261 5.32 57.39 -9.52
CA ASN A 261 5.22 58.18 -10.73
C ASN A 261 3.80 58.27 -11.29
N LEU A 262 2.89 57.39 -10.86
CA LEU A 262 1.50 57.32 -11.33
C LEU A 262 0.71 58.62 -11.07
N GLY A 263 1.03 59.34 -9.99
CA GLY A 263 0.41 60.63 -9.66
C GLY A 263 1.07 61.88 -10.28
N LYS A 264 2.18 61.73 -11.00
CA LYS A 264 2.98 62.86 -11.52
C LYS A 264 2.50 63.31 -12.91
N SER A 265 3.01 64.46 -13.36
CA SER A 265 2.75 64.99 -14.71
C SER A 265 3.29 64.07 -15.82
N ALA A 266 2.79 64.24 -17.05
CA ALA A 266 3.19 63.44 -18.21
C ALA A 266 4.71 63.47 -18.47
N ASP A 267 5.36 64.64 -18.33
CA ASP A 267 6.81 64.78 -18.52
C ASP A 267 7.61 63.99 -17.47
N LEU A 268 7.15 64.01 -16.22
CA LEU A 268 7.79 63.25 -15.13
C LEU A 268 7.57 61.74 -15.28
N ARG A 269 6.39 61.31 -15.75
CA ARG A 269 6.14 59.90 -16.11
C ARG A 269 7.06 59.44 -17.23
N LYS A 270 7.24 60.27 -18.27
CA LYS A 270 8.14 59.98 -19.41
C LYS A 270 9.60 59.87 -18.96
N ALA A 271 10.04 60.74 -18.05
CA ALA A 271 11.38 60.69 -17.47
C ALA A 271 11.64 59.42 -16.63
N ALA A 272 10.60 58.82 -16.04
CA ALA A 272 10.69 57.61 -15.23
C ALA A 272 10.70 56.30 -16.03
N LEU A 273 10.39 56.32 -17.33
CA LEU A 273 10.31 55.11 -18.17
C LEU A 273 11.59 54.26 -18.16
N PRO A 274 12.82 54.80 -18.30
CA PRO A 274 14.03 53.98 -18.29
C PRO A 274 14.24 53.22 -16.97
N GLU A 275 13.90 53.84 -15.83
CA GLU A 275 13.98 53.19 -14.52
C GLU A 275 12.91 52.11 -14.38
N LEU A 276 11.68 52.40 -14.81
CA LEU A 276 10.57 51.44 -14.81
C LEU A 276 10.87 50.20 -15.67
N ASP A 277 11.45 50.40 -16.85
CA ASP A 277 11.84 49.31 -17.75
C ASP A 277 12.95 48.45 -17.14
N ARG A 278 13.96 49.08 -16.49
CA ARG A 278 15.01 48.37 -15.76
C ARG A 278 14.44 47.52 -14.61
N GLU A 279 13.57 48.09 -13.78
CA GLU A 279 12.95 47.33 -12.69
C GLU A 279 12.05 46.20 -13.23
N ARG A 280 11.40 46.40 -14.39
CA ARG A 280 10.60 45.37 -15.06
C ARG A 280 11.47 44.19 -15.49
N GLU A 281 12.63 44.45 -16.10
CA GLU A 281 13.58 43.43 -16.50
C GLU A 281 14.13 42.64 -15.31
N THR A 282 14.53 43.34 -14.23
CA THR A 282 15.06 42.66 -13.03
C THR A 282 14.00 41.81 -12.33
N ALA A 283 12.75 42.27 -12.27
CA ALA A 283 11.62 41.50 -11.75
C ALA A 283 11.34 40.26 -12.62
N MET A 284 11.38 40.40 -13.94
CA MET A 284 11.18 39.29 -14.87
C MET A 284 12.29 38.24 -14.76
N GLN A 285 13.54 38.69 -14.62
CA GLN A 285 14.68 37.79 -14.42
C GLN A 285 14.55 37.00 -13.12
N ALA A 286 14.24 37.66 -12.00
CA ALA A 286 14.05 36.99 -10.71
C ALA A 286 12.90 35.97 -10.74
N ALA A 287 11.78 36.31 -11.39
CA ALA A 287 10.66 35.37 -11.58
C ALA A 287 11.05 34.17 -12.46
N THR A 288 11.85 34.40 -13.50
CA THR A 288 12.38 33.35 -14.37
C THR A 288 13.29 32.40 -13.61
N ASP A 289 14.19 32.92 -12.77
CA ASP A 289 15.11 32.11 -11.98
C ASP A 289 14.37 31.30 -10.89
N LEU A 290 13.38 31.90 -10.22
CA LEU A 290 12.47 31.17 -9.33
C LEU A 290 11.79 29.99 -10.07
N CYS A 291 11.30 30.22 -11.29
CA CYS A 291 10.70 29.16 -12.10
C CYS A 291 11.69 28.02 -12.38
N LYS A 292 12.95 28.32 -12.71
CA LYS A 292 14.00 27.31 -12.93
C LYS A 292 14.28 26.48 -11.68
N VAL A 293 14.37 27.11 -10.50
CA VAL A 293 14.59 26.38 -9.24
C VAL A 293 13.41 25.47 -8.92
N ARG A 294 12.17 25.95 -9.11
CA ARG A 294 10.96 25.11 -8.96
C ARG A 294 10.98 23.91 -9.91
N ILE A 295 11.39 24.09 -11.17
CA ILE A 295 11.56 22.99 -12.14
C ILE A 295 12.62 21.99 -11.66
N SER A 296 13.75 22.46 -11.11
CA SER A 296 14.79 21.55 -10.60
C SER A 296 14.30 20.64 -9.46
N LYS A 297 13.32 21.08 -8.66
CA LYS A 297 12.69 20.22 -7.64
C LYS A 297 11.98 19.02 -8.27
N PHE A 298 11.22 19.25 -9.34
CA PHE A 298 10.54 18.17 -10.07
C PHE A 298 11.56 17.25 -10.76
N ALA A 299 12.63 17.81 -11.34
CA ALA A 299 13.69 17.02 -11.95
C ALA A 299 14.38 16.10 -10.93
N ALA A 300 14.74 16.62 -9.75
CA ALA A 300 15.32 15.82 -8.66
C ALA A 300 14.39 14.69 -8.21
N ARG A 301 13.10 14.98 -8.05
CA ARG A 301 12.10 13.96 -7.69
C ARG A 301 11.97 12.88 -8.76
N ASN A 302 11.93 13.24 -10.04
CA ASN A 302 11.83 12.29 -11.13
C ASN A 302 13.07 11.41 -11.23
N GLN A 303 14.26 11.98 -11.05
CA GLN A 303 15.51 11.22 -11.02
C GLN A 303 15.52 10.18 -9.90
N TYR A 304 15.13 10.57 -8.67
CA TYR A 304 15.03 9.65 -7.55
C TYR A 304 14.01 8.52 -7.80
N LEU A 305 12.84 8.85 -8.35
CA LEU A 305 11.82 7.85 -8.68
C LEU A 305 12.32 6.85 -9.73
N ALA A 306 13.05 7.30 -10.74
CA ALA A 306 13.66 6.42 -11.74
C ALA A 306 14.70 5.47 -11.13
N GLN A 307 15.57 5.99 -10.26
CA GLN A 307 16.57 5.17 -9.55
C GLN A 307 15.91 4.14 -8.62
N ARG A 308 14.84 4.53 -7.92
CA ARG A 308 14.08 3.63 -7.05
C ARG A 308 13.41 2.51 -7.84
N ASP A 309 12.81 2.86 -8.97
CA ASP A 309 12.18 1.89 -9.86
C ASP A 309 13.21 0.89 -10.41
N GLU A 310 14.39 1.35 -10.84
CA GLU A 310 15.48 0.46 -11.26
C GLU A 310 15.92 -0.49 -10.13
N TYR A 311 16.09 0.03 -8.90
CA TYR A 311 16.43 -0.79 -7.74
C TYR A 311 15.37 -1.86 -7.46
N CYS A 312 14.09 -1.49 -7.47
CA CYS A 312 12.99 -2.44 -7.28
C CYS A 312 12.98 -3.52 -8.37
N ARG A 313 13.18 -3.15 -9.64
CA ARG A 313 13.24 -4.12 -10.74
C ARG A 313 14.38 -5.12 -10.58
N LYS A 314 15.58 -4.66 -10.18
CA LYS A 314 16.71 -5.55 -9.90
C LYS A 314 16.40 -6.53 -8.77
N GLY A 315 15.84 -6.04 -7.66
CA GLY A 315 15.43 -6.90 -6.54
C GLY A 315 14.37 -7.93 -6.93
N ILE A 316 13.41 -7.56 -7.78
CA ILE A 316 12.42 -8.50 -8.33
C ILE A 316 13.13 -9.56 -9.18
N GLN A 317 14.00 -9.17 -10.11
CA GLN A 317 14.73 -10.11 -10.98
C GLN A 317 15.60 -11.09 -10.18
N GLU A 318 16.30 -10.62 -9.16
CA GLU A 318 17.10 -11.45 -8.27
C GLU A 318 16.23 -12.45 -7.49
N THR A 319 15.09 -11.99 -6.97
CA THR A 319 14.12 -12.84 -6.27
C THR A 319 13.52 -13.89 -7.20
N GLU A 320 13.14 -13.50 -8.42
CA GLU A 320 12.62 -14.40 -9.45
C GLU A 320 13.63 -15.49 -9.81
N ALA A 321 14.92 -15.14 -9.94
CA ALA A 321 15.98 -16.11 -10.20
C ALA A 321 16.15 -17.12 -9.04
N ILE A 322 16.06 -16.65 -7.79
CA ILE A 322 16.09 -17.53 -6.60
C ILE A 322 14.90 -18.47 -6.59
N VAL A 323 13.68 -17.93 -6.80
CA VAL A 323 12.45 -18.73 -6.85
C VAL A 323 12.49 -19.76 -7.99
N GLN A 324 13.01 -19.38 -9.15
CA GLN A 324 13.17 -20.29 -10.28
C GLN A 324 14.11 -21.45 -9.94
N LYS A 325 15.26 -21.16 -9.32
CA LYS A 325 16.21 -22.18 -8.89
C LYS A 325 15.60 -23.11 -7.83
N LEU A 326 14.94 -22.56 -6.82
CA LEU A 326 14.26 -23.35 -5.78
C LEU A 326 13.19 -24.27 -6.37
N ASN A 327 12.43 -23.79 -7.36
CA ASN A 327 11.46 -24.63 -8.05
C ASN A 327 12.15 -25.77 -8.82
N GLN A 328 13.24 -25.50 -9.53
CA GLN A 328 14.03 -26.53 -10.23
C GLN A 328 14.56 -27.59 -9.25
N ASP A 329 15.06 -27.17 -8.09
CA ASP A 329 15.62 -28.08 -7.08
C ASP A 329 14.52 -28.94 -6.41
N ILE A 330 13.30 -28.39 -6.24
CA ILE A 330 12.16 -29.08 -5.62
C ILE A 330 11.38 -29.96 -6.60
N ASP A 331 11.43 -29.69 -7.91
CA ASP A 331 10.64 -30.39 -8.92
C ASP A 331 10.80 -31.92 -8.92
N PRO A 332 12.01 -32.51 -8.79
CA PRO A 332 12.17 -33.96 -8.68
C PRO A 332 11.45 -34.54 -7.46
N ILE A 333 11.56 -33.86 -6.31
CA ILE A 333 10.91 -34.24 -5.06
C ILE A 333 9.39 -34.15 -5.23
N ARG A 334 8.90 -33.05 -5.82
CA ARG A 334 7.47 -32.84 -6.10
C ARG A 334 6.91 -33.97 -6.97
N LYS A 335 7.65 -34.40 -7.98
CA LYS A 335 7.26 -35.50 -8.87
C LYS A 335 7.17 -36.82 -8.11
N GLU A 336 8.18 -37.16 -7.32
CA GLU A 336 8.18 -38.40 -6.53
C GLU A 336 7.01 -38.44 -5.53
N PHE A 337 6.77 -37.34 -4.81
CA PHE A 337 5.62 -37.23 -3.92
C PHE A 337 4.29 -37.37 -4.67
N THR A 338 4.18 -36.79 -5.87
CA THR A 338 2.98 -36.92 -6.72
C THR A 338 2.73 -38.38 -7.12
N ASP A 339 3.79 -39.13 -7.46
CA ASP A 339 3.68 -40.55 -7.78
C ASP A 339 3.21 -41.37 -6.57
N TRP A 340 3.70 -41.07 -5.36
CA TRP A 340 3.22 -41.70 -4.13
C TRP A 340 1.76 -41.39 -3.84
N LYS A 341 1.34 -40.13 -4.04
CA LYS A 341 -0.06 -39.70 -3.90
C LYS A 341 -0.97 -40.45 -4.87
N ASN A 342 -0.57 -40.61 -6.12
CA ASN A 342 -1.31 -41.39 -7.12
C ASN A 342 -1.43 -42.88 -6.75
N LYS A 343 -0.36 -43.48 -6.20
CA LYS A 343 -0.42 -44.85 -5.67
C LYS A 343 -1.39 -44.97 -4.49
N ALA A 344 -1.41 -43.99 -3.59
CA ALA A 344 -2.35 -43.94 -2.48
C ALA A 344 -3.80 -43.84 -2.99
N VAL A 345 -4.08 -42.96 -3.96
CA VAL A 345 -5.39 -42.85 -4.62
C VAL A 345 -5.84 -44.19 -5.20
N ALA A 346 -4.96 -44.89 -5.93
CA ALA A 346 -5.27 -46.18 -6.51
C ALA A 346 -5.61 -47.24 -5.44
N GLY A 347 -4.79 -47.32 -4.37
CA GLY A 347 -5.02 -48.25 -3.28
C GLY A 347 -6.31 -47.97 -2.49
N LEU A 348 -6.60 -46.70 -2.20
CA LEU A 348 -7.84 -46.29 -1.53
C LEU A 348 -9.07 -46.58 -2.41
N THR A 349 -8.98 -46.32 -3.71
CA THR A 349 -10.07 -46.60 -4.65
C THR A 349 -10.35 -48.10 -4.75
N ASP A 350 -9.31 -48.93 -4.86
CA ASP A 350 -9.43 -50.40 -4.87
C ASP A 350 -10.02 -50.93 -3.56
N PHE A 351 -9.59 -50.39 -2.41
CA PHE A 351 -10.16 -50.73 -1.10
C PHE A 351 -11.67 -50.45 -1.04
N LEU A 352 -12.10 -49.26 -1.47
CA LEU A 352 -13.51 -48.87 -1.46
C LEU A 352 -14.37 -49.75 -2.37
N GLN A 353 -13.80 -50.27 -3.46
CA GLN A 353 -14.49 -51.21 -4.35
C GLN A 353 -14.59 -52.62 -3.77
N LYS A 354 -13.51 -53.14 -3.17
CA LYS A 354 -13.43 -54.52 -2.66
C LYS A 354 -14.09 -54.71 -1.30
N PHE A 355 -14.12 -53.67 -0.47
CA PHE A 355 -14.60 -53.75 0.91
C PHE A 355 -15.68 -52.70 1.23
N PRO A 356 -16.78 -52.62 0.46
CA PRO A 356 -17.79 -51.55 0.57
C PRO A 356 -18.57 -51.56 1.91
N SER A 357 -18.57 -52.68 2.64
CA SER A 357 -19.22 -52.80 3.95
C SER A 357 -18.25 -52.65 5.13
N SER A 358 -16.97 -52.35 4.88
CA SER A 358 -15.99 -52.17 5.95
C SER A 358 -16.30 -50.93 6.79
N ASN A 359 -16.09 -51.02 8.11
CA ASN A 359 -16.19 -49.87 9.01
C ASN A 359 -15.13 -48.78 8.73
N LYS A 360 -14.12 -49.08 7.89
CA LYS A 360 -13.09 -48.14 7.45
C LYS A 360 -13.43 -47.38 6.17
N VAL A 361 -14.59 -47.66 5.54
CA VAL A 361 -15.01 -46.92 4.34
C VAL A 361 -15.06 -45.40 4.57
N PRO A 362 -15.68 -44.88 5.65
CA PRO A 362 -15.74 -43.42 5.87
C PRO A 362 -14.36 -42.76 6.01
N ASP A 363 -13.44 -43.40 6.75
CA ASP A 363 -12.07 -42.92 6.94
C ASP A 363 -11.32 -42.86 5.60
N ASN A 364 -11.43 -43.90 4.77
CA ASN A 364 -10.76 -43.97 3.47
C ASN A 364 -11.36 -43.00 2.44
N MET A 365 -12.68 -42.76 2.46
CA MET A 365 -13.31 -41.74 1.62
C MET A 365 -12.86 -40.33 2.01
N SER A 366 -12.74 -40.05 3.31
CA SER A 366 -12.21 -38.78 3.80
C SER A 366 -10.75 -38.58 3.36
N MET A 367 -9.91 -39.61 3.53
CA MET A 367 -8.51 -39.59 3.09
C MET A 367 -8.40 -39.36 1.59
N LEU A 368 -9.19 -40.09 0.79
CA LEU A 368 -9.20 -39.95 -0.67
C LEU A 368 -9.62 -38.54 -1.10
N GLY A 369 -10.63 -37.96 -0.45
CA GLY A 369 -11.02 -36.57 -0.67
C GLY A 369 -9.92 -35.57 -0.32
N SER A 370 -9.15 -35.84 0.75
CA SER A 370 -8.00 -35.01 1.15
C SER A 370 -6.93 -34.99 0.09
N ILE A 371 -6.58 -36.17 -0.43
CA ILE A 371 -5.54 -36.30 -1.46
C ILE A 371 -6.00 -35.61 -2.75
N TYR A 372 -7.24 -35.81 -3.18
CA TYR A 372 -7.74 -35.09 -4.34
C TYR A 372 -7.70 -33.56 -4.16
N LEU A 373 -8.08 -33.06 -2.99
CA LEU A 373 -8.16 -31.63 -2.74
C LEU A 373 -6.79 -30.97 -2.58
N PHE A 374 -6.01 -31.41 -1.60
CA PHE A 374 -4.79 -30.71 -1.19
C PHE A 374 -3.55 -31.14 -1.97
N ASP A 375 -3.54 -32.37 -2.46
CA ASP A 375 -2.32 -33.00 -2.95
C ASP A 375 -2.25 -33.07 -4.48
N LEU A 376 -3.40 -33.27 -5.14
CA LEU A 376 -3.53 -33.37 -6.60
C LEU A 376 -4.25 -32.18 -7.23
N ASN A 377 -4.82 -31.27 -6.42
CA ASN A 377 -5.55 -30.09 -6.87
C ASN A 377 -6.71 -30.45 -7.83
N GLU A 378 -7.46 -31.50 -7.49
CA GLU A 378 -8.62 -32.00 -8.23
C GLU A 378 -9.92 -31.76 -7.43
N PRO A 379 -10.38 -30.49 -7.29
CA PRO A 379 -11.50 -30.13 -6.40
C PRO A 379 -12.82 -30.80 -6.81
N VAL A 380 -13.01 -31.11 -8.10
CA VAL A 380 -14.18 -31.84 -8.58
C VAL A 380 -14.25 -33.26 -7.98
N LYS A 381 -13.16 -34.03 -8.10
CA LYS A 381 -13.11 -35.41 -7.58
C LYS A 381 -13.17 -35.42 -6.06
N ALA A 382 -12.52 -34.46 -5.41
CA ALA A 382 -12.62 -34.26 -3.97
C ALA A 382 -14.08 -34.00 -3.54
N ALA A 383 -14.76 -33.05 -4.19
CA ALA A 383 -16.15 -32.74 -3.86
C ALA A 383 -17.06 -33.95 -4.06
N ASP A 384 -16.84 -34.75 -5.10
CA ASP A 384 -17.68 -35.93 -5.37
C ASP A 384 -17.51 -37.03 -4.33
N ILE A 385 -16.27 -37.39 -3.94
CA ILE A 385 -16.06 -38.43 -2.92
C ILE A 385 -16.50 -37.96 -1.53
N LEU A 386 -16.26 -36.70 -1.19
CA LEU A 386 -16.65 -36.12 0.09
C LEU A 386 -18.17 -35.90 0.20
N ARG A 387 -18.85 -35.57 -0.91
CA ARG A 387 -20.31 -35.51 -0.97
C ARG A 387 -20.92 -36.90 -0.75
N LYS A 388 -20.35 -37.95 -1.37
CA LYS A 388 -20.77 -39.34 -1.12
C LYS A 388 -20.57 -39.73 0.34
N LEU A 389 -19.42 -39.40 0.93
CA LEU A 389 -19.14 -39.63 2.36
C LEU A 389 -20.22 -38.98 3.24
N ALA A 390 -20.56 -37.72 2.96
CA ALA A 390 -21.58 -36.99 3.72
C ALA A 390 -23.00 -37.57 3.56
N ALA A 391 -23.33 -38.13 2.39
CA ALA A 391 -24.63 -38.70 2.10
C ALA A 391 -24.79 -40.14 2.63
N GLU A 392 -23.79 -40.99 2.44
CA GLU A 392 -23.82 -42.42 2.77
C GLU A 392 -23.46 -42.68 4.25
N HIS A 393 -22.64 -41.81 4.85
CA HIS A 393 -22.17 -41.96 6.22
C HIS A 393 -22.32 -40.69 7.07
N PRO A 394 -23.52 -40.08 7.17
CA PRO A 394 -23.72 -38.75 7.77
C PRO A 394 -23.34 -38.64 9.26
N LYS A 395 -23.28 -39.78 9.97
CA LYS A 395 -22.97 -39.85 11.42
C LYS A 395 -21.53 -40.30 11.72
N ALA A 396 -20.73 -40.63 10.71
CA ALA A 396 -19.36 -41.05 10.92
C ALA A 396 -18.49 -39.87 11.40
N PRO A 397 -17.54 -40.06 12.34
CA PRO A 397 -16.61 -39.01 12.74
C PRO A 397 -15.82 -38.42 11.56
N ALA A 398 -15.40 -39.28 10.61
CA ALA A 398 -14.72 -38.86 9.39
C ALA A 398 -15.54 -37.85 8.57
N THR A 399 -16.88 -38.01 8.51
CA THR A 399 -17.77 -37.09 7.80
C THR A 399 -17.76 -35.70 8.42
N GLN A 400 -17.77 -35.61 9.76
CA GLN A 400 -17.71 -34.32 10.46
C GLN A 400 -16.38 -33.61 10.20
N ASN A 401 -15.28 -34.36 10.27
CA ASN A 401 -13.93 -33.84 9.99
C ASN A 401 -13.77 -33.38 8.53
N ALA A 402 -14.47 -34.04 7.60
CA ALA A 402 -14.39 -33.75 6.18
C ALA A 402 -15.31 -32.60 5.71
N LEU A 403 -16.20 -32.06 6.56
CA LEU A 403 -17.13 -30.98 6.15
C LEU A 403 -16.40 -29.74 5.63
N PHE A 404 -15.28 -29.37 6.28
CA PHE A 404 -14.44 -28.28 5.80
C PHE A 404 -13.89 -28.56 4.41
N MET A 405 -13.35 -29.77 4.20
CA MET A 405 -12.79 -30.18 2.92
C MET A 405 -13.85 -30.23 1.82
N LEU A 406 -15.06 -30.68 2.14
CA LEU A 406 -16.19 -30.68 1.21
C LEU A 406 -16.56 -29.26 0.80
N GLY A 407 -16.73 -28.36 1.77
CA GLY A 407 -17.04 -26.95 1.50
C GLY A 407 -15.96 -26.26 0.68
N ARG A 408 -14.69 -26.50 1.02
CA ARG A 408 -13.54 -26.00 0.25
C ARG A 408 -13.51 -26.54 -1.18
N ALA A 409 -13.64 -27.85 -1.36
CA ALA A 409 -13.66 -28.47 -2.69
C ALA A 409 -14.82 -27.95 -3.55
N GLN A 410 -15.99 -27.69 -2.95
CA GLN A 410 -17.13 -27.07 -3.65
C GLN A 410 -16.85 -25.63 -4.04
N ALA A 411 -16.23 -24.84 -3.16
CA ALA A 411 -15.88 -23.44 -3.45
C ALA A 411 -14.85 -23.34 -4.57
N GLU A 412 -13.77 -24.13 -4.52
CA GLU A 412 -12.74 -24.18 -5.57
C GLU A 412 -13.28 -24.72 -6.90
N ASN A 413 -14.37 -25.51 -6.86
CA ASN A 413 -15.12 -25.94 -8.04
C ASN A 413 -16.17 -24.91 -8.51
N GLY A 414 -16.19 -23.69 -7.96
CA GLY A 414 -17.15 -22.63 -8.29
C GLY A 414 -18.60 -22.91 -7.85
N LYS A 415 -18.84 -23.97 -7.07
CA LYS A 415 -20.17 -24.37 -6.58
C LYS A 415 -20.48 -23.69 -5.24
N VAL A 416 -20.55 -22.36 -5.30
CA VAL A 416 -20.61 -21.47 -4.14
C VAL A 416 -21.80 -21.78 -3.21
N GLU A 417 -22.99 -22.02 -3.75
CA GLU A 417 -24.18 -22.33 -2.95
C GLU A 417 -24.07 -23.66 -2.21
N GLU A 418 -23.37 -24.65 -2.79
CA GLU A 418 -23.15 -25.95 -2.16
C GLU A 418 -22.10 -25.83 -1.05
N ALA A 419 -21.04 -25.07 -1.31
CA ALA A 419 -20.02 -24.73 -0.31
C ALA A 419 -20.65 -24.03 0.89
N ALA A 420 -21.58 -23.09 0.65
CA ALA A 420 -22.34 -22.41 1.69
C ALA A 420 -23.02 -23.37 2.66
N LYS A 421 -23.70 -24.39 2.12
CA LYS A 421 -24.42 -25.39 2.91
C LYS A 421 -23.46 -26.24 3.74
N SER A 422 -22.33 -26.64 3.15
CA SER A 422 -21.28 -27.41 3.84
C SER A 422 -20.64 -26.60 4.95
N PHE A 423 -20.32 -25.32 4.71
CA PHE A 423 -19.77 -24.43 5.73
C PHE A 423 -20.79 -24.09 6.81
N ALA A 424 -22.06 -23.86 6.47
CA ALA A 424 -23.11 -23.64 7.46
C ALA A 424 -23.22 -24.84 8.43
N LYS A 425 -23.18 -26.06 7.89
CA LYS A 425 -23.17 -27.29 8.70
C LYS A 425 -21.91 -27.41 9.55
N LEU A 426 -20.74 -27.11 9.00
CA LEU A 426 -19.48 -27.06 9.76
C LEU A 426 -19.57 -26.06 10.93
N LEU A 427 -20.18 -24.89 10.69
CA LEU A 427 -20.34 -23.80 11.65
C LEU A 427 -21.45 -24.02 12.69
N GLU A 428 -22.15 -25.17 12.68
CA GLU A 428 -23.00 -25.58 13.81
C GLU A 428 -22.19 -25.78 15.11
N LYS A 429 -20.88 -26.08 14.96
CA LYS A 429 -19.93 -26.28 16.07
C LYS A 429 -18.64 -25.47 15.86
N PRO A 430 -18.71 -24.13 15.87
CA PRO A 430 -17.60 -23.29 15.45
C PRO A 430 -16.38 -23.39 16.39
N GLY A 431 -16.60 -23.70 17.67
CA GLY A 431 -15.52 -23.90 18.65
C GLY A 431 -14.65 -25.14 18.41
N GLU A 432 -15.13 -26.13 17.65
CA GLU A 432 -14.36 -27.34 17.31
C GLU A 432 -13.49 -27.15 16.04
N ILE A 433 -13.65 -26.04 15.32
CA ILE A 433 -12.96 -25.79 14.04
C ILE A 433 -11.56 -25.20 14.29
N ALA A 434 -10.53 -25.69 13.59
CA ALA A 434 -9.20 -25.08 13.65
C ALA A 434 -9.20 -23.61 13.17
N LEU A 435 -8.39 -22.74 13.78
CA LEU A 435 -8.33 -21.31 13.43
C LEU A 435 -8.10 -21.07 11.93
N GLY A 436 -7.15 -21.78 11.33
CA GLY A 436 -6.86 -21.66 9.89
C GLY A 436 -8.06 -21.95 9.01
N ASN A 437 -8.91 -22.91 9.40
CA ASN A 437 -10.12 -23.25 8.66
C ASN A 437 -11.20 -22.17 8.84
N LEU A 438 -11.33 -21.58 10.04
CA LEU A 438 -12.25 -20.45 10.26
C LEU A 438 -11.89 -19.24 9.39
N LEU A 439 -10.59 -18.92 9.30
CA LEU A 439 -10.09 -17.83 8.45
C LEU A 439 -10.42 -18.09 6.98
N TYR A 440 -10.15 -19.30 6.49
CA TYR A 440 -10.48 -19.70 5.12
C TYR A 440 -11.99 -19.61 4.84
N VAL A 441 -12.82 -20.15 5.74
CA VAL A 441 -14.29 -20.11 5.60
C VAL A 441 -14.78 -18.67 5.55
N SER A 442 -14.26 -17.79 6.42
CA SER A 442 -14.59 -16.36 6.40
C SER A 442 -14.33 -15.73 5.03
N ASP A 443 -13.13 -15.90 4.49
CA ASP A 443 -12.71 -15.28 3.23
C ASP A 443 -13.58 -15.74 2.06
N VAL A 444 -13.69 -17.07 1.90
CA VAL A 444 -14.50 -17.65 0.83
C VAL A 444 -15.96 -17.25 0.94
N CYS A 445 -16.52 -17.23 2.15
CA CYS A 445 -17.92 -16.83 2.33
C CYS A 445 -18.14 -15.34 2.01
N LEU A 446 -17.17 -14.46 2.28
CA LEU A 446 -17.27 -13.05 1.92
C LEU A 446 -17.19 -12.82 0.41
N GLU A 447 -16.31 -13.53 -0.29
CA GLU A 447 -16.21 -13.48 -1.75
C GLU A 447 -17.46 -14.03 -2.43
N ALA A 448 -17.99 -15.11 -1.86
CA ALA A 448 -19.22 -15.78 -2.26
C ALA A 448 -20.53 -15.03 -1.95
N ASN A 449 -20.47 -13.89 -1.25
CA ASN A 449 -21.63 -13.17 -0.74
C ASN A 449 -22.54 -14.04 0.16
N LEU A 450 -21.93 -14.80 1.07
CA LEU A 450 -22.57 -15.65 2.09
C LEU A 450 -22.34 -15.05 3.49
N PRO A 451 -23.01 -13.94 3.83
CA PRO A 451 -22.62 -13.13 4.98
C PRO A 451 -22.90 -13.81 6.33
N GLU A 452 -23.83 -14.77 6.41
CA GLU A 452 -24.15 -15.46 7.66
C GLU A 452 -23.03 -16.42 8.12
N ALA A 453 -22.50 -17.21 7.20
CA ALA A 453 -21.37 -18.10 7.47
C ALA A 453 -20.10 -17.29 7.81
N ALA A 454 -19.83 -16.22 7.03
CA ALA A 454 -18.73 -15.31 7.30
C ALA A 454 -18.85 -14.64 8.69
N ALA A 455 -20.02 -14.14 9.06
CA ALA A 455 -20.25 -13.54 10.37
C ALA A 455 -20.02 -14.54 11.51
N THR A 456 -20.47 -15.79 11.35
CA THR A 456 -20.33 -16.84 12.36
C THR A 456 -18.85 -17.21 12.57
N ALA A 457 -18.10 -17.40 11.48
CA ALA A 457 -16.68 -17.71 11.55
C ALA A 457 -15.88 -16.58 12.22
N ASN A 458 -16.10 -15.33 11.81
CA ASN A 458 -15.38 -14.17 12.37
C ASN A 458 -15.74 -13.90 13.83
N ARG A 459 -17.00 -14.12 14.24
CA ARG A 459 -17.41 -14.01 15.64
C ARG A 459 -16.66 -15.01 16.52
N GLU A 460 -16.48 -16.24 16.05
CA GLU A 460 -15.71 -17.24 16.77
C GLU A 460 -14.21 -16.86 16.84
N ILE A 461 -13.61 -16.39 15.75
CA ILE A 461 -12.22 -15.90 15.73
C ILE A 461 -12.01 -14.81 16.80
N LEU A 462 -12.88 -13.79 16.82
CA LEU A 462 -12.80 -12.69 17.78
C LEU A 462 -13.07 -13.15 19.22
N LYS A 463 -13.97 -14.11 19.41
CA LYS A 463 -14.23 -14.71 20.73
C LYS A 463 -12.98 -15.43 21.26
N ARG A 464 -12.26 -16.18 20.42
CA ARG A 464 -11.00 -16.82 20.81
C ARG A 464 -9.94 -15.80 21.18
N ALA A 465 -9.84 -14.71 20.41
CA ALA A 465 -8.91 -13.62 20.70
C ALA A 465 -9.22 -12.92 22.04
N ALA A 466 -10.50 -12.80 22.40
CA ALA A 466 -10.93 -12.23 23.67
C ALA A 466 -10.83 -13.20 24.86
N THR A 467 -10.56 -14.49 24.62
CA THR A 467 -10.50 -15.51 25.68
C THR A 467 -9.08 -15.56 26.27
N PRO A 468 -8.90 -15.29 27.58
CA PRO A 468 -7.58 -15.37 28.20
C PRO A 468 -6.96 -16.76 28.05
N ASN A 469 -5.67 -16.81 27.70
CA ASN A 469 -4.90 -18.05 27.55
C ASN A 469 -5.46 -19.06 26.52
N HIS A 470 -6.21 -18.60 25.52
CA HIS A 470 -6.64 -19.47 24.43
C HIS A 470 -5.42 -20.06 23.68
N PRO A 471 -5.42 -21.34 23.28
CA PRO A 471 -4.30 -21.94 22.56
C PRO A 471 -3.92 -21.20 21.26
N ASP A 472 -4.91 -20.63 20.58
CA ASP A 472 -4.73 -19.86 19.34
C ASP A 472 -4.21 -18.42 19.56
N THR A 473 -4.12 -17.93 20.81
CA THR A 473 -3.73 -16.54 21.12
C THR A 473 -2.41 -16.10 20.46
N PRO A 474 -1.33 -16.92 20.42
CA PRO A 474 -0.09 -16.53 19.74
C PRO A 474 -0.26 -16.26 18.24
N GLN A 475 -1.25 -16.88 17.59
CA GLN A 475 -1.52 -16.75 16.16
C GLN A 475 -2.50 -15.60 15.87
N LEU A 476 -3.33 -15.20 16.84
CA LEU A 476 -4.32 -14.13 16.72
C LEU A 476 -3.69 -12.75 16.92
N THR A 477 -2.78 -12.38 16.01
CA THR A 477 -2.15 -11.05 15.99
C THR A 477 -3.19 -9.93 15.87
N LYS A 478 -2.83 -8.70 16.25
CA LYS A 478 -3.71 -7.52 16.07
C LYS A 478 -4.23 -7.39 14.64
N GLY A 479 -3.38 -7.64 13.64
CA GLY A 479 -3.79 -7.59 12.23
C GLY A 479 -4.85 -8.63 11.85
N ILE A 480 -4.77 -9.85 12.41
CA ILE A 480 -5.80 -10.88 12.20
C ILE A 480 -7.10 -10.51 12.92
N GLN A 481 -7.02 -9.95 14.12
CA GLN A 481 -8.19 -9.46 14.85
C GLN A 481 -8.88 -8.30 14.11
N GLU A 482 -8.12 -7.34 13.60
CA GLU A 482 -8.64 -6.24 12.78
C GLU A 482 -9.31 -6.75 11.51
N ARG A 483 -8.65 -7.67 10.78
CA ARG A 483 -9.21 -8.30 9.58
C ARG A 483 -10.53 -9.02 9.89
N ALA A 484 -10.57 -9.83 10.95
CA ALA A 484 -11.77 -10.56 11.36
C ALA A 484 -12.88 -9.61 11.82
N GLY A 485 -12.53 -8.54 12.53
CA GLY A 485 -13.45 -7.46 12.92
C GLY A 485 -14.07 -6.78 11.71
N PHE A 486 -13.24 -6.39 10.73
CA PHE A 486 -13.71 -5.75 9.51
C PHE A 486 -14.60 -6.68 8.68
N ALA A 487 -14.18 -7.95 8.52
CA ALA A 487 -14.96 -9.00 7.88
C ALA A 487 -16.32 -9.24 8.55
N LEU A 488 -16.36 -9.24 9.88
CA LEU A 488 -17.60 -9.32 10.65
C LEU A 488 -18.47 -8.08 10.43
N GLY A 489 -17.90 -6.87 10.50
CA GLY A 489 -18.61 -5.63 10.25
C GLY A 489 -19.27 -5.60 8.86
N ARG A 490 -18.53 -5.95 7.81
CA ARG A 490 -19.05 -6.08 6.44
C ARG A 490 -20.18 -7.11 6.35
N SER A 491 -20.01 -8.27 6.99
CA SER A 491 -21.03 -9.31 7.03
C SER A 491 -22.31 -8.84 7.73
N LEU A 492 -22.18 -8.12 8.85
CA LEU A 492 -23.31 -7.59 9.60
C LEU A 492 -24.08 -6.51 8.83
N VAL A 493 -23.40 -5.65 8.06
CA VAL A 493 -24.06 -4.70 7.14
C VAL A 493 -24.87 -5.45 6.08
N ALA A 494 -24.29 -6.48 5.45
CA ALA A 494 -24.99 -7.30 4.45
C ALA A 494 -26.21 -8.04 5.04
N LEU A 495 -26.13 -8.48 6.30
CA LEU A 495 -27.24 -9.06 7.06
C LEU A 495 -28.24 -8.03 7.61
N LYS A 496 -28.03 -6.74 7.33
CA LYS A 496 -28.84 -5.62 7.85
C LYS A 496 -28.88 -5.52 9.38
N ARG A 497 -27.87 -6.06 10.05
CA ARG A 497 -27.68 -5.99 11.52
C ARG A 497 -26.91 -4.73 11.89
N TYR A 498 -27.44 -3.58 11.50
CA TYR A 498 -26.72 -2.29 11.56
C TYR A 498 -26.21 -1.90 12.96
N PRO A 499 -26.98 -2.04 14.05
CA PRO A 499 -26.47 -1.69 15.39
C PRO A 499 -25.27 -2.53 15.86
N GLU A 500 -25.17 -3.78 15.41
CA GLU A 500 -24.01 -4.62 15.67
C GLU A 500 -22.84 -4.25 14.76
N ALA A 501 -23.11 -4.01 13.47
CA ALA A 501 -22.09 -3.58 12.52
C ALA A 501 -21.39 -2.30 12.99
N ILE A 502 -22.18 -1.29 13.41
CA ILE A 502 -21.67 -0.01 13.90
C ILE A 502 -20.71 -0.22 15.07
N ARG A 503 -21.14 -0.95 16.12
CA ARG A 503 -20.30 -1.22 17.29
C ARG A 503 -19.01 -1.97 16.95
N THR A 504 -19.09 -2.96 16.06
CA THR A 504 -17.91 -3.73 15.63
C THR A 504 -16.93 -2.86 14.86
N LEU A 505 -17.42 -2.03 13.94
CA LEU A 505 -16.60 -1.17 13.07
C LEU A 505 -15.99 0.02 13.83
N GLU A 506 -16.76 0.66 14.72
CA GLU A 506 -16.27 1.75 15.58
C GLU A 506 -15.12 1.29 16.47
N LYS A 507 -15.26 0.11 17.08
CA LYS A 507 -14.21 -0.45 17.92
C LYS A 507 -12.87 -0.58 17.21
N ILE A 508 -12.86 -0.95 15.93
CA ILE A 508 -11.60 -1.07 15.15
C ILE A 508 -10.93 0.29 15.01
N ILE A 509 -11.71 1.35 14.76
CA ILE A 509 -11.19 2.73 14.63
C ILE A 509 -10.71 3.26 15.99
N GLU A 510 -11.43 2.96 17.07
CA GLU A 510 -11.02 3.31 18.44
C GLU A 510 -9.70 2.62 18.85
N ASP A 511 -9.55 1.33 18.52
CA ASP A 511 -8.35 0.56 18.83
C ASP A 511 -7.16 0.92 17.91
N ASN A 512 -7.43 1.32 16.66
CA ASN A 512 -6.42 1.70 15.67
C ASN A 512 -6.95 2.72 14.64
N GLU A 513 -6.76 4.01 14.92
CA GLU A 513 -7.16 5.12 14.02
C GLU A 513 -6.48 5.10 12.64
N ARG A 514 -5.35 4.37 12.50
CA ARG A 514 -4.58 4.24 11.25
C ARG A 514 -4.75 2.87 10.58
N THR A 515 -5.81 2.14 10.90
CA THR A 515 -6.09 0.84 10.29
C THR A 515 -6.12 0.93 8.75
N ALA A 516 -5.63 -0.11 8.08
CA ALA A 516 -5.64 -0.18 6.62
C ALA A 516 -7.06 -0.16 6.02
N TYR A 517 -8.07 -0.50 6.83
CA TYR A 517 -9.48 -0.53 6.45
C TYR A 517 -10.22 0.79 6.69
N PHE A 518 -9.52 1.88 7.06
CA PHE A 518 -10.15 3.12 7.56
C PHE A 518 -11.26 3.63 6.64
N PHE A 519 -10.98 3.78 5.34
CA PHE A 519 -11.96 4.31 4.38
C PHE A 519 -13.14 3.36 4.16
N ASP A 520 -12.88 2.05 4.05
CA ASP A 520 -13.94 1.06 3.86
C ASP A 520 -14.84 0.95 5.09
N ILE A 521 -14.25 1.00 6.30
CA ILE A 521 -14.98 1.07 7.56
C ILE A 521 -15.89 2.29 7.57
N LYS A 522 -15.38 3.47 7.22
CA LYS A 522 -16.15 4.72 7.20
C LYS A 522 -17.31 4.67 6.21
N PHE A 523 -17.13 4.06 5.03
CA PHE A 523 -18.25 3.82 4.10
C PHE A 523 -19.28 2.84 4.65
N LEU A 524 -18.86 1.74 5.27
CA LEU A 524 -19.78 0.77 5.88
C LEU A 524 -20.53 1.37 7.08
N LEU A 525 -19.86 2.19 7.89
CA LEU A 525 -20.49 2.95 8.98
C LEU A 525 -21.52 3.93 8.44
N ALA A 526 -21.20 4.68 7.38
CA ALA A 526 -22.14 5.58 6.73
C ALA A 526 -23.39 4.83 6.23
N GLU A 527 -23.20 3.69 5.55
CA GLU A 527 -24.30 2.83 5.11
C GLU A 527 -25.12 2.30 6.29
N ALA A 528 -24.47 1.80 7.33
CA ALA A 528 -25.15 1.25 8.50
C ALA A 528 -25.92 2.34 9.27
N ARG A 529 -25.36 3.55 9.41
CA ARG A 529 -25.99 4.70 10.07
C ARG A 529 -27.17 5.25 9.27
N ALA A 530 -27.14 5.18 7.94
CA ALA A 530 -28.28 5.53 7.09
C ALA A 530 -29.48 4.58 7.27
N ASN A 531 -29.20 3.30 7.55
CA ASN A 531 -30.20 2.23 7.53
C ASN A 531 -30.55 1.66 8.93
N THR A 532 -29.85 2.09 9.98
CA THR A 532 -30.23 1.78 11.37
C THR A 532 -31.52 2.51 11.76
N ASN A 533 -32.16 2.09 12.85
CA ASN A 533 -33.44 2.65 13.30
C ASN A 533 -33.36 3.19 14.74
N PRO A 534 -33.47 4.52 14.96
CA PRO A 534 -33.58 5.57 13.94
C PRO A 534 -32.25 5.80 13.18
N PRO A 535 -32.27 6.29 11.92
CA PRO A 535 -31.05 6.62 11.19
C PRO A 535 -30.23 7.71 11.88
N ASP A 536 -28.90 7.58 11.85
CA ASP A 536 -27.95 8.54 12.41
C ASP A 536 -27.27 9.35 11.31
N TRP A 537 -28.00 10.33 10.79
CA TRP A 537 -27.53 11.20 9.71
C TRP A 537 -26.33 12.07 10.11
N ALA A 538 -26.28 12.51 11.38
CA ALA A 538 -25.20 13.38 11.85
C ALA A 538 -23.86 12.64 11.90
N ALA A 539 -23.86 11.41 12.43
CA ALA A 539 -22.65 10.60 12.50
C ALA A 539 -22.25 10.09 11.11
N LEU A 540 -23.22 9.78 10.24
CA LEU A 540 -22.97 9.48 8.82
C LEU A 540 -22.24 10.65 8.13
N GLU A 541 -22.76 11.87 8.25
CA GLU A 541 -22.14 13.07 7.68
C GLU A 541 -20.68 13.21 8.13
N LYS A 542 -20.41 12.98 9.42
CA LYS A 542 -19.06 13.00 9.98
C LYS A 542 -18.15 11.95 9.34
N ASP A 543 -18.60 10.70 9.21
CA ASP A 543 -17.77 9.64 8.63
C ASP A 543 -17.35 9.94 7.19
N LEU A 544 -18.30 10.41 6.38
CA LEU A 544 -18.01 10.74 4.99
C LEU A 544 -17.10 11.97 4.87
N TYR A 545 -17.26 12.95 5.78
CA TYR A 545 -16.40 14.12 5.83
C TYR A 545 -14.95 13.76 6.22
N ASP A 546 -14.75 12.82 7.16
CA ASP A 546 -13.42 12.31 7.51
C ASP A 546 -12.71 11.72 6.26
N ILE A 547 -13.45 10.99 5.41
CA ILE A 547 -12.91 10.46 4.14
C ILE A 547 -12.51 11.61 3.21
N LEU A 548 -13.34 12.66 3.08
CA LEU A 548 -13.07 13.79 2.19
C LEU A 548 -11.78 14.54 2.55
N ILE A 549 -11.44 14.61 3.84
CA ILE A 549 -10.22 15.26 4.32
C ILE A 549 -8.99 14.37 4.10
N LEU A 550 -9.11 13.06 4.35
CA LEU A 550 -7.96 12.16 4.45
C LEU A 550 -7.65 11.40 3.15
N ALA A 551 -8.62 11.23 2.26
CA ALA A 551 -8.44 10.45 1.04
C ALA A 551 -7.57 11.17 0.00
N THR A 552 -6.49 10.51 -0.42
CA THR A 552 -5.64 10.96 -1.52
C THR A 552 -6.06 10.39 -2.88
N SER A 553 -6.80 9.28 -2.90
CA SER A 553 -7.34 8.66 -4.11
C SER A 553 -8.52 9.47 -4.66
N PRO A 554 -8.47 9.94 -5.93
CA PRO A 554 -9.58 10.66 -6.53
C PRO A 554 -10.89 9.85 -6.56
N VAL A 555 -10.83 8.54 -6.81
CA VAL A 555 -12.01 7.67 -6.88
C VAL A 555 -12.69 7.55 -5.50
N VAL A 556 -11.90 7.36 -4.44
CA VAL A 556 -12.41 7.30 -3.06
C VAL A 556 -13.05 8.63 -2.67
N ARG A 557 -12.39 9.74 -3.01
CA ARG A 557 -12.92 11.09 -2.75
C ARG A 557 -14.21 11.36 -3.52
N ASN A 558 -14.29 10.95 -4.79
CA ASN A 558 -15.52 11.09 -5.60
C ASN A 558 -16.69 10.30 -5.00
N ARG A 559 -16.44 9.05 -4.58
CA ARG A 559 -17.44 8.22 -3.88
C ARG A 559 -17.93 8.93 -2.61
N ALA A 560 -17.01 9.43 -1.79
CA ALA A 560 -17.33 10.14 -0.55
C ALA A 560 -18.10 11.44 -0.82
N SER A 561 -17.68 12.26 -1.80
CA SER A 561 -18.37 13.51 -2.16
C SER A 561 -19.81 13.23 -2.62
N CYS A 562 -20.00 12.19 -3.44
CA CYS A 562 -21.32 11.80 -3.92
C CYS A 562 -22.23 11.36 -2.76
N SER A 563 -21.77 10.43 -1.93
CA SER A 563 -22.54 9.96 -0.77
C SER A 563 -22.78 11.06 0.27
N TYR A 564 -21.82 11.97 0.46
CA TYR A 564 -21.95 13.09 1.41
C TYR A 564 -22.99 14.10 0.93
N ALA A 565 -22.99 14.42 -0.36
CA ALA A 565 -24.02 15.26 -0.95
C ALA A 565 -25.42 14.67 -0.82
N GLU A 566 -25.57 13.36 -1.02
CA GLU A 566 -26.85 12.66 -0.80
C GLU A 566 -27.29 12.72 0.67
N ALA A 567 -26.36 12.49 1.60
CA ALA A 567 -26.60 12.62 3.04
C ALA A 567 -27.11 14.02 3.42
N LEU A 568 -26.47 15.07 2.91
CA LEU A 568 -26.88 16.46 3.14
C LEU A 568 -28.30 16.74 2.63
N LEU A 569 -28.73 16.09 1.55
CA LEU A 569 -30.08 16.27 1.01
C LEU A 569 -31.17 15.54 1.80
N HIS A 570 -30.83 14.62 2.70
CA HIS A 570 -31.84 13.89 3.50
C HIS A 570 -32.61 14.78 4.47
N SER A 571 -31.98 15.82 5.05
CA SER A 571 -32.67 16.72 5.99
C SER A 571 -33.65 17.68 5.32
N ASN A 572 -33.65 17.75 3.98
CA ASN A 572 -34.35 18.75 3.16
C ASN A 572 -34.09 20.22 3.58
N ASP A 573 -33.00 20.46 4.31
CA ASP A 573 -32.59 21.78 4.78
C ASP A 573 -32.04 22.60 3.61
N PRO A 574 -32.65 23.75 3.26
CA PRO A 574 -32.16 24.61 2.19
C PRO A 574 -30.70 25.07 2.39
N SER A 575 -30.26 25.23 3.63
CA SER A 575 -28.88 25.66 3.94
C SER A 575 -27.82 24.63 3.54
N LYS A 576 -28.19 23.34 3.51
CA LYS A 576 -27.31 22.23 3.12
C LYS A 576 -27.27 21.99 1.60
N ARG A 577 -28.21 22.54 0.83
CA ARG A 577 -28.29 22.35 -0.64
C ARG A 577 -27.07 22.89 -1.37
N THR A 578 -26.55 24.05 -0.96
CA THR A 578 -25.33 24.62 -1.56
C THR A 578 -24.12 23.70 -1.36
N GLY A 579 -23.98 23.10 -0.17
CA GLY A 579 -22.93 22.14 0.13
C GLY A 579 -23.07 20.84 -0.65
N ALA A 580 -24.29 20.31 -0.77
CA ALA A 580 -24.59 19.13 -1.59
C ALA A 580 -24.30 19.38 -3.08
N LEU A 581 -24.74 20.51 -3.62
CA LEU A 581 -24.51 20.90 -5.01
C LEU A 581 -23.01 21.00 -5.32
N SER A 582 -22.24 21.65 -4.44
CA SER A 582 -20.79 21.79 -4.61
C SER A 582 -20.09 20.42 -4.67
N ASN A 583 -20.48 19.50 -3.79
CA ASN A 583 -19.93 18.15 -3.77
C ASN A 583 -20.31 17.33 -5.01
N PHE A 584 -21.56 17.41 -5.49
CA PHE A 584 -21.94 16.77 -6.75
C PHE A 584 -21.19 17.36 -7.96
N GLN A 585 -21.05 18.69 -8.02
CA GLN A 585 -20.30 19.34 -9.10
C GLN A 585 -18.83 18.91 -9.14
N LEU A 586 -18.19 18.70 -7.98
CA LEU A 586 -16.85 18.13 -7.91
C LEU A 586 -16.79 16.73 -8.53
N VAL A 587 -17.79 15.88 -8.25
CA VAL A 587 -17.90 14.53 -8.85
C VAL A 587 -18.07 14.60 -10.37
N LEU A 588 -18.78 15.62 -10.89
CA LEU A 588 -18.95 15.81 -12.34
C LEU A 588 -17.65 16.17 -13.09
N LEU A 589 -16.57 16.48 -12.37
CA LEU A 589 -15.22 16.68 -12.94
C LEU A 589 -14.40 15.39 -13.03
N ALA A 590 -14.92 14.27 -12.50
CA ALA A 590 -14.24 12.98 -12.50
C ALA A 590 -14.11 12.43 -13.94
N ASP A 591 -13.03 11.66 -14.19
CA ASP A 591 -12.82 11.00 -15.48
C ASP A 591 -13.85 9.87 -15.68
N PRO A 592 -14.74 9.97 -16.69
CA PRO A 592 -15.77 8.96 -16.96
C PRO A 592 -15.20 7.65 -17.55
N LYS A 593 -13.92 7.62 -17.97
CA LYS A 593 -13.25 6.40 -18.44
C LYS A 593 -12.90 5.44 -17.29
N VAL A 594 -12.84 5.94 -16.06
CA VAL A 594 -12.65 5.13 -14.86
C VAL A 594 -14.01 4.48 -14.51
N PRO A 595 -14.17 3.15 -14.61
CA PRO A 595 -15.46 2.48 -14.46
C PRO A 595 -16.18 2.80 -13.15
N GLU A 596 -15.44 2.93 -12.05
CA GLU A 596 -15.96 3.22 -10.71
C GLU A 596 -16.59 4.61 -10.63
N ASN A 597 -16.04 5.60 -11.34
CA ASN A 597 -16.59 6.96 -11.35
C ASN A 597 -17.93 7.04 -12.07
N ARG A 598 -18.22 6.09 -12.97
CA ARG A 598 -19.40 6.15 -13.83
C ARG A 598 -20.70 6.17 -13.01
N ASP A 599 -20.81 5.35 -11.96
CA ASP A 599 -21.96 5.34 -11.05
C ASP A 599 -22.10 6.68 -10.30
N TYR A 600 -20.98 7.23 -9.81
CA TYR A 600 -21.00 8.48 -9.04
C TYR A 600 -21.34 9.69 -9.91
N ILE A 601 -20.84 9.74 -11.14
CA ILE A 601 -21.18 10.79 -12.11
C ILE A 601 -22.67 10.74 -12.44
N GLU A 602 -23.22 9.53 -12.65
CA GLU A 602 -24.64 9.34 -12.93
C GLU A 602 -25.51 9.89 -11.79
N ARG A 603 -25.19 9.51 -10.55
CA ARG A 603 -25.86 9.98 -9.33
C ARG A 603 -25.69 11.48 -9.13
N ALA A 604 -24.52 12.04 -9.40
CA ALA A 604 -24.25 13.47 -9.27
C ALA A 604 -25.02 14.31 -10.29
N LEU A 605 -25.18 13.85 -11.54
CA LEU A 605 -26.01 14.54 -12.53
C LEU A 605 -27.47 14.63 -12.08
N TYR A 606 -28.00 13.51 -11.57
CA TYR A 606 -29.35 13.46 -11.02
C TYR A 606 -29.49 14.34 -9.78
N GLY A 607 -28.51 14.30 -8.86
CA GLY A 607 -28.47 15.14 -7.67
C GLY A 607 -28.46 16.64 -7.98
N CYS A 608 -27.60 17.08 -8.90
CA CYS A 608 -27.57 18.47 -9.39
C CYS A 608 -28.91 18.89 -10.00
N ALA A 609 -29.46 18.06 -10.90
CA ALA A 609 -30.75 18.36 -11.54
C ALA A 609 -31.88 18.51 -10.51
N LYS A 610 -31.92 17.65 -9.49
CA LYS A 610 -32.90 17.73 -8.41
C LYS A 610 -32.76 19.01 -7.59
N ILE A 611 -31.54 19.43 -7.28
CA ILE A 611 -31.29 20.70 -6.55
C ILE A 611 -31.72 21.89 -7.41
N TYR A 612 -31.29 21.95 -8.68
CA TYR A 612 -31.66 23.05 -9.58
C TYR A 612 -33.17 23.15 -9.81
N ALA A 613 -33.86 22.02 -9.96
CA ALA A 613 -35.31 22.00 -10.06
C ALA A 613 -35.98 22.56 -8.81
N ALA A 614 -35.49 22.20 -7.62
CA ALA A 614 -35.99 22.72 -6.34
C ALA A 614 -35.69 24.23 -6.15
N GLU A 615 -34.73 24.79 -6.88
CA GLU A 615 -34.38 26.22 -6.90
C GLU A 615 -35.02 27.00 -8.07
N GLY A 616 -35.81 26.34 -8.93
CA GLY A 616 -36.45 26.97 -10.09
C GLY A 616 -35.49 27.31 -11.25
N LYS A 617 -34.27 26.73 -11.25
CA LYS A 617 -33.20 26.97 -12.23
C LYS A 617 -33.36 26.07 -13.47
N THR A 618 -34.33 26.41 -14.32
CA THR A 618 -34.77 25.56 -15.45
C THR A 618 -33.70 25.37 -16.54
N ALA A 619 -32.84 26.37 -16.77
CA ALA A 619 -31.74 26.27 -17.74
C ALA A 619 -30.70 25.23 -17.28
N GLU A 620 -30.32 25.26 -16.01
CA GLU A 620 -29.36 24.35 -15.41
C GLU A 620 -29.91 22.91 -15.28
N VAL A 621 -31.22 22.75 -15.05
CA VAL A 621 -31.87 21.44 -15.14
C VAL A 621 -31.76 20.87 -16.55
N GLY A 622 -32.08 21.67 -17.57
CA GLY A 622 -31.97 21.26 -18.98
C GLY A 622 -30.56 20.83 -19.37
N GLU A 623 -29.55 21.54 -18.86
CA GLU A 623 -28.13 21.20 -19.02
C GLU A 623 -27.79 19.82 -18.41
N MET A 624 -28.19 19.57 -17.16
CA MET A 624 -27.93 18.28 -16.49
C MET A 624 -28.64 17.13 -17.21
N VAL A 625 -29.87 17.33 -17.67
CA VAL A 625 -30.64 16.33 -18.41
C VAL A 625 -30.00 16.01 -19.77
N ARG A 626 -29.49 17.02 -20.48
CA ARG A 626 -28.77 16.82 -21.74
C ARG A 626 -27.51 15.98 -21.52
N ARG A 627 -26.65 16.39 -20.57
CA ARG A 627 -25.44 15.64 -20.19
C ARG A 627 -25.73 14.21 -19.76
N TYR A 628 -26.81 13.99 -19.01
CA TYR A 628 -27.24 12.65 -18.60
C TYR A 628 -27.60 11.78 -19.81
N ARG A 629 -28.39 12.29 -20.77
CA ARG A 629 -28.77 11.54 -21.98
C ARG A 629 -27.56 11.18 -22.85
N GLU A 630 -26.58 12.08 -22.94
CA GLU A 630 -25.34 11.85 -23.71
C GLU A 630 -24.49 10.72 -23.11
N MET A 631 -24.41 10.62 -21.78
CA MET A 631 -23.51 9.68 -21.10
C MET A 631 -24.19 8.40 -20.58
N PHE A 632 -25.49 8.44 -20.31
CA PHE A 632 -26.25 7.39 -19.61
C PHE A 632 -27.60 7.13 -20.27
N SER A 633 -27.61 6.91 -21.59
CA SER A 633 -28.83 6.51 -22.31
C SER A 633 -29.41 5.22 -21.72
N GLY A 634 -30.57 5.31 -21.06
CA GLY A 634 -31.19 4.17 -20.37
C GLY A 634 -30.60 3.87 -18.97
N GLY A 635 -29.92 4.83 -18.36
CA GLY A 635 -29.40 4.72 -16.99
C GLY A 635 -30.49 4.64 -15.90
N LYS A 636 -30.05 4.43 -14.66
CA LYS A 636 -30.89 4.16 -13.48
C LYS A 636 -31.91 5.28 -13.19
N TYR A 637 -31.58 6.53 -13.51
CA TYR A 637 -32.38 7.73 -13.22
C TYR A 637 -33.06 8.34 -14.46
N GLN A 638 -33.11 7.60 -15.58
CA GLN A 638 -33.62 8.11 -16.86
C GLN A 638 -35.07 8.61 -16.76
N ALA A 639 -35.92 7.92 -15.99
CA ALA A 639 -37.33 8.27 -15.82
C ALA A 639 -37.49 9.56 -14.99
N GLU A 640 -36.75 9.67 -13.91
CA GLU A 640 -36.74 10.82 -13.00
C GLU A 640 -36.18 12.06 -13.72
N MET A 641 -35.08 11.92 -14.46
CA MET A 641 -34.49 13.01 -15.24
C MET A 641 -35.45 13.56 -16.30
N ASN A 642 -36.24 12.69 -16.94
CA ASN A 642 -37.27 13.13 -17.88
C ASN A 642 -38.44 13.87 -17.20
N ARG A 643 -38.73 13.58 -15.93
CA ARG A 643 -39.75 14.30 -15.15
C ARG A 643 -39.26 15.69 -14.73
N LEU A 644 -38.00 15.82 -14.34
CA LEU A 644 -37.41 17.11 -13.95
C LEU A 644 -37.33 18.13 -15.10
N ASN A 645 -37.33 17.64 -16.35
CA ASN A 645 -37.27 18.47 -17.56
C ASN A 645 -38.65 18.97 -18.06
N LYS A 646 -39.74 18.62 -17.35
CA LYS A 646 -41.10 19.11 -17.63
C LYS A 646 -41.49 20.14 -16.58
#